data_AF-A0A845UM06-F1
#
_entry.id   AF-A0A845UM06-F1
#
_cell.length_a   1.000
_cell.length_b   1.000
_cell.length_c   1.000
_cell.angle_alpha   90.00
_cell.angle_beta   90.00
_cell.angle_gamma   90.00
#
_symmetry.space_group_name_H-M   'P 1'
#
loop_
_entity.id
_entity.type
_entity.pdbx_description
1 polymer ?
#
loop_
_entity_poly.entity_id
_entity_poly.type
_entity_poly.pdbx_seq_one_letter_code
_entity_poly.pdbx_strand_id
1 'polypeptide(L)'
;MSKTTKELIAEIYAQHKEHVLADKVHTDGGVALVVTNLGEKPASARVLSFDEQSKRLDSFGFVETGRNMRLDLRAKGIWSRARILNDLGEDRKTHEQFQDYPASSSVHDFGLFGTDPEIGAYAYEAFVQRAKDTLSAEDAERVLAELETTKDLFVKAENARLRKPLSDFGVDPIHKDAVRVLDALSDYDWKTLRFYGGQDERGLYRRQAAEIYPLMATFFAHNSSFARQVIQKQKPLNAELAKVFGVKEKTLKRLRGVSWNTNGLSIEEIIDHASSIPPDWFPKDEDEWNAFTLVSKTIGRRLKSALSEVTDKPLDVLYKGSKGQWQEFHRRCAMAFMDTRAPQGLEPDFEKELREKIDWKRIEKAAKKSDRDHRSTVDRQLSQFEFPDPQLRKEVRDWALRLHKPDMSEFGLQTAVDQTMEMVEFVRNHIVIPAAASRVLQIGNLDDICIAGNQFNAARQSTLQLLFLPDPENPGAGKTAPNIFENTRFFLNDMARISEQVIGEGIAIDTLAGLPEGHWARLFGGNPVAPNGIYFESLTCSEELTQEGYRGINPDGVEGLHHCVGGYTSTCRDRFNHIVSLRRRVQVRDPQSGQQVNTFVRLATVQFEKIDDFSKPLQQRQFYAIRDTKPPVEMQNALAWFKQAVASKEIVLNETQITQFMAAAGERVLSDEVEGVCGYKWKEDDNITNAMMAVGRLVHKGVTKDVRGIDDFVSHPVLKPLVASIDPIYGATMDREPELEVAAPGM
;
A
#
# COMPACT_ATOMS: atom_id res chain seq x y z
N MET A 1 13.39 -10.92 50.72
CA MET A 1 12.56 -9.70 50.82
C MET A 1 12.30 -9.20 49.42
N SER A 2 11.08 -8.81 49.08
CA SER A 2 10.80 -8.19 47.77
C SER A 2 11.51 -6.83 47.69
N LYS A 3 12.08 -6.51 46.52
CA LYS A 3 12.70 -5.20 46.29
C LYS A 3 11.61 -4.13 46.36
N THR A 4 11.94 -3.00 46.99
CA THR A 4 11.07 -1.82 47.00
C THR A 4 10.99 -1.21 45.59
N THR A 5 9.93 -0.45 45.29
CA THR A 5 9.80 0.23 43.97
C THR A 5 11.00 1.14 43.68
N LYS A 6 11.56 1.79 44.71
CA LYS A 6 12.75 2.64 44.57
C LYS A 6 14.01 1.85 44.23
N GLU A 7 14.20 0.67 44.81
CA GLU A 7 15.32 -0.22 44.49
C GLU A 7 15.20 -0.75 43.05
N LEU A 8 13.99 -1.12 42.61
CA LEU A 8 13.72 -1.54 41.24
C LEU A 8 14.00 -0.42 40.23
N ILE A 9 13.52 0.80 40.50
CA ILE A 9 13.82 1.98 39.65
C ILE A 9 15.32 2.23 39.58
N ALA A 10 16.02 2.20 40.71
CA ALA A 10 17.46 2.45 40.76
C ALA A 10 18.25 1.39 39.97
N GLU A 11 17.87 0.12 40.06
CA GLU A 11 18.50 -0.99 39.34
C GLU A 11 18.30 -0.88 37.82
N ILE A 12 17.07 -0.67 37.37
CA ILE A 12 16.77 -0.49 35.94
C ILE A 12 17.44 0.79 35.42
N TYR A 13 17.46 1.85 36.23
CA TYR A 13 18.04 3.12 35.80
C TYR A 13 19.56 3.04 35.69
N ALA A 14 20.22 2.27 36.57
CA ALA A 14 21.63 1.95 36.42
C ALA A 14 21.90 1.20 35.10
N GLN A 15 21.10 0.18 34.78
CA GLN A 15 21.19 -0.53 33.51
C GLN A 15 20.87 0.37 32.31
N HIS A 16 19.88 1.25 32.43
CA HIS A 16 19.48 2.22 31.40
C HIS A 16 20.62 3.17 31.04
N LYS A 17 21.32 3.72 32.05
CA LYS A 17 22.50 4.56 31.84
C LYS A 17 23.62 3.87 31.08
N GLU A 18 23.76 2.56 31.22
CA GLU A 18 24.74 1.78 30.48
C GLU A 18 24.38 1.60 29.00
N HIS A 19 23.12 1.81 28.61
CA HIS A 19 22.65 1.58 27.25
C HIS A 19 22.32 2.85 26.47
N VAL A 20 21.90 3.95 27.12
CA VAL A 20 21.79 5.26 26.48
C VAL A 20 23.05 6.07 26.79
N LEU A 21 24.06 5.87 25.96
CA LEU A 21 25.38 6.47 26.10
C LEU A 21 25.46 7.78 25.33
N ALA A 22 26.04 8.81 25.95
CA ALA A 22 26.36 10.07 25.30
C ALA A 22 27.86 10.33 25.47
N ASP A 23 28.61 10.15 24.39
CA ASP A 23 30.06 10.19 24.40
C ASP A 23 30.56 11.38 23.57
N LYS A 24 31.49 12.15 24.14
CA LYS A 24 32.28 13.13 23.39
C LYS A 24 33.45 12.40 22.73
N VAL A 25 33.54 12.50 21.41
CA VAL A 25 34.57 11.85 20.59
C VAL A 25 35.38 12.94 19.90
N HIS A 26 36.69 12.97 20.15
CA HIS A 26 37.60 13.81 19.38
C HIS A 26 37.83 13.20 17.99
N THR A 27 37.77 14.04 16.96
CA THR A 27 37.93 13.65 15.55
C THR A 27 39.08 14.45 14.94
N ASP A 28 39.63 13.96 13.82
CA ASP A 28 40.61 14.70 13.03
C ASP A 28 39.95 15.95 12.41
N GLY A 29 40.03 17.08 13.12
CA GLY A 29 39.47 18.35 12.69
C GLY A 29 38.33 18.89 13.57
N GLY A 30 37.96 18.21 14.65
CA GLY A 30 36.95 18.73 15.57
C GLY A 30 36.45 17.74 16.62
N VAL A 31 35.19 17.89 17.03
CA VAL A 31 34.58 17.11 18.11
C VAL A 31 33.20 16.61 17.68
N ALA A 32 32.86 15.36 17.99
CA ALA A 32 31.53 14.81 17.84
C ALA A 32 30.92 14.43 19.20
N LEU A 33 29.62 14.63 19.35
CA LEU A 33 28.80 14.11 20.41
C LEU A 33 27.96 12.98 19.82
N VAL A 34 28.12 11.78 20.38
CA VAL A 34 27.45 10.57 19.91
C VAL A 34 26.49 10.11 20.98
N VAL A 35 25.20 10.05 20.66
CA VAL A 35 24.17 9.49 21.54
C VAL A 35 23.71 8.16 20.94
N THR A 36 23.92 7.07 21.65
CA THR A 36 23.58 5.73 21.18
C THR A 36 22.57 5.08 22.11
N ASN A 37 21.54 4.46 21.54
CA ASN A 37 20.65 3.55 22.25
C ASN A 37 21.05 2.08 21.98
N LEU A 38 21.89 1.53 22.86
CA LEU A 38 22.33 0.12 22.82
C LEU A 38 21.21 -0.88 23.14
N GLY A 39 20.02 -0.41 23.54
CA GLY A 39 18.86 -1.25 23.78
C GLY A 39 18.14 -1.69 22.50
N GLU A 40 18.23 -0.89 21.42
CA GLU A 40 17.71 -1.25 20.11
C GLU A 40 18.65 -2.26 19.44
N LYS A 41 18.08 -3.25 18.72
CA LYS A 41 18.85 -4.22 17.95
C LYS A 41 18.38 -4.19 16.49
N PRO A 42 19.19 -3.63 15.57
CA PRO A 42 20.52 -3.07 15.77
C PRO A 42 20.49 -1.71 16.50
N ALA A 43 21.58 -1.34 17.18
CA ALA A 43 21.62 -0.13 18.02
C ALA A 43 21.63 1.13 17.13
N SER A 44 20.79 2.11 17.43
CA SER A 44 20.78 3.38 16.70
C SER A 44 21.69 4.41 17.40
N ALA A 45 22.46 5.15 16.61
CA ALA A 45 23.31 6.25 17.08
C ALA A 45 22.94 7.55 16.36
N ARG A 46 22.85 8.64 17.11
CA ARG A 46 22.68 10.02 16.63
C ARG A 46 23.97 10.79 16.92
N VAL A 47 24.52 11.45 15.91
CA VAL A 47 25.78 12.18 16.02
C VAL A 47 25.57 13.65 15.71
N LEU A 48 26.01 14.51 16.62
CA LEU A 48 26.22 15.94 16.37
C LEU A 48 27.72 16.18 16.28
N SER A 49 28.20 16.76 15.20
CA SER A 49 29.63 16.99 14.94
C SER A 49 29.92 18.48 14.76
N PHE A 50 31.01 18.95 15.35
CA PHE A 50 31.54 20.30 15.19
C PHE A 50 32.91 20.23 14.55
N ASP A 51 33.04 20.82 13.36
CA ASP A 51 34.32 21.01 12.67
C ASP A 51 34.97 22.30 13.19
N GLU A 52 36.15 22.17 13.82
CA GLU A 52 36.89 23.29 14.37
C GLU A 52 37.54 24.20 13.30
N GLN A 53 37.86 23.66 12.12
CA GLN A 53 38.46 24.42 11.02
C GLN A 53 37.42 25.28 10.34
N SER A 54 36.28 24.69 9.98
CA SER A 54 35.19 25.41 9.31
C SER A 54 34.22 26.10 10.27
N LYS A 55 34.33 25.82 11.59
CA LYS A 55 33.47 26.34 12.67
C LYS A 55 31.98 26.01 12.44
N ARG A 56 31.70 24.76 12.08
CA ARG A 56 30.40 24.32 11.55
C ARG A 56 29.85 23.11 12.29
N LEU A 57 28.55 23.14 12.60
CA LEU A 57 27.81 21.99 13.13
C LEU A 57 27.13 21.19 12.03
N ASP A 58 27.34 19.88 11.99
CA ASP A 58 26.59 18.95 11.12
C ASP A 58 26.17 17.73 11.94
N SER A 59 25.17 16.97 11.48
CA SER A 59 24.69 15.79 12.18
C SER A 59 24.29 14.67 11.23
N PHE A 60 24.38 13.44 11.73
CA PHE A 60 24.02 12.22 11.01
C PHE A 60 23.66 11.11 12.01
N GLY A 61 22.83 10.18 11.58
CA GLY A 61 22.51 8.95 12.29
C GLY A 61 23.29 7.77 11.71
N PHE A 62 23.50 6.72 12.50
CA PHE A 62 23.95 5.43 11.96
C PHE A 62 23.47 4.26 12.81
N VAL A 63 23.44 3.08 12.18
CA VAL A 63 23.08 1.82 12.84
C VAL A 63 24.37 1.10 13.27
N GLU A 64 24.60 1.01 14.58
CA GLU A 64 25.77 0.35 15.17
C GLU A 64 25.57 -1.18 15.12
N THR A 65 26.18 -1.84 14.12
CA THR A 65 26.15 -3.31 13.97
C THR A 65 27.28 -4.01 14.76
N GLY A 66 28.15 -3.27 15.45
CA GLY A 66 29.18 -3.81 16.33
C GLY A 66 30.09 -2.75 16.98
N ARG A 67 30.69 -3.09 18.13
CA ARG A 67 31.55 -2.19 18.95
C ARG A 67 32.73 -1.55 18.20
N ASN A 68 33.16 -2.12 17.06
CA ASN A 68 34.27 -1.60 16.26
C ASN A 68 33.91 -0.33 15.47
N MET A 69 32.64 -0.05 15.17
CA MET A 69 32.26 1.20 14.48
C MET A 69 32.53 2.45 15.33
N ARG A 70 32.48 2.33 16.67
CA ARG A 70 32.89 3.42 17.57
C ARG A 70 34.39 3.71 17.54
N LEU A 71 35.21 2.70 17.23
CA LEU A 71 36.65 2.88 17.02
C LEU A 71 36.91 3.56 15.67
N ASP A 72 36.09 3.30 14.65
CA ASP A 72 36.18 3.95 13.34
C ASP A 72 35.87 5.46 13.41
N LEU A 73 34.97 5.92 14.29
CA LEU A 73 34.79 7.36 14.60
C LEU A 73 36.09 8.04 15.07
N ARG A 74 36.98 7.28 15.74
CA ARG A 74 38.26 7.78 16.24
C ARG A 74 39.41 7.61 15.25
N ALA A 75 39.28 6.72 14.26
CA ALA A 75 40.44 6.16 13.54
C ALA A 75 40.65 6.69 12.11
N LYS A 76 39.70 7.37 11.48
CA LYS A 76 39.86 8.05 10.18
C LYS A 76 38.66 8.95 9.92
N GLY A 77 38.92 10.21 9.58
CA GLY A 77 37.91 11.25 9.37
C GLY A 77 36.66 10.78 8.62
N ILE A 78 35.57 10.59 9.36
CA ILE A 78 34.23 10.29 8.83
C ILE A 78 33.81 11.35 7.83
N TRP A 79 34.22 12.59 8.04
CA TRP A 79 34.02 13.68 7.08
C TRP A 79 34.63 13.41 5.71
N SER A 80 35.79 12.75 5.63
CA SER A 80 36.36 12.38 4.34
C SER A 80 35.53 11.29 3.67
N ARG A 81 35.07 10.26 4.40
CA ARG A 81 34.29 9.15 3.84
C ARG A 81 32.84 9.52 3.54
N ALA A 82 32.11 10.17 4.44
CA ALA A 82 30.72 10.58 4.24
C ALA A 82 30.60 11.61 3.10
N ARG A 83 31.54 12.56 3.00
CA ARG A 83 31.57 13.56 1.92
C ARG A 83 31.99 12.97 0.58
N ILE A 84 33.02 12.10 0.54
CA ILE A 84 33.41 11.33 -0.66
C ILE A 84 32.24 10.45 -1.12
N LEU A 85 31.52 9.78 -0.22
CA LEU A 85 30.39 8.91 -0.56
C LEU A 85 29.15 9.68 -1.05
N ASN A 86 28.92 10.90 -0.58
CA ASN A 86 27.84 11.77 -1.07
C ASN A 86 28.20 12.46 -2.40
N ASP A 87 29.47 12.83 -2.61
CA ASP A 87 29.95 13.48 -3.83
C ASP A 87 30.29 12.50 -4.98
N LEU A 88 30.56 11.21 -4.73
CA LEU A 88 31.02 10.23 -5.75
C LEU A 88 30.04 9.13 -6.16
N GLY A 89 28.85 9.02 -5.54
CA GLY A 89 27.82 8.06 -5.99
C GLY A 89 28.25 6.58 -5.98
N GLU A 90 29.23 6.20 -5.15
CA GLU A 90 29.70 4.82 -5.03
C GLU A 90 28.81 3.95 -4.12
N ASP A 91 28.99 2.64 -4.29
CA ASP A 91 28.14 1.48 -3.95
C ASP A 91 27.20 1.61 -2.73
N ARG A 92 25.88 1.51 -3.00
CA ARG A 92 24.75 1.75 -2.07
C ARG A 92 24.79 0.93 -0.76
N LYS A 93 25.53 -0.17 -0.70
CA LYS A 93 25.55 -1.07 0.47
C LYS A 93 26.21 -0.49 1.72
N THR A 94 27.08 0.51 1.59
CA THR A 94 27.69 1.20 2.76
C THR A 94 26.91 2.44 3.18
N HIS A 95 26.13 3.04 2.27
CA HIS A 95 25.21 4.14 2.54
C HIS A 95 24.04 3.75 3.44
N GLU A 96 23.56 2.51 3.39
CA GLU A 96 22.47 2.02 4.25
C GLU A 96 22.75 2.17 5.76
N GLN A 97 24.02 2.32 6.16
CA GLN A 97 24.42 2.42 7.56
C GLN A 97 24.42 3.85 8.11
N PHE A 98 24.51 4.90 7.28
CA PHE A 98 24.54 6.30 7.71
C PHE A 98 23.36 7.07 7.11
N GLN A 99 22.53 7.67 7.95
CA GLN A 99 21.36 8.45 7.54
C GLN A 99 21.59 9.92 7.86
N ASP A 100 21.20 10.82 6.97
CA ASP A 100 21.19 12.25 7.30
C ASP A 100 20.29 12.49 8.51
N TYR A 101 20.80 13.26 9.47
CA TYR A 101 20.05 13.65 10.64
C TYR A 101 19.72 15.13 10.52
N PRO A 102 18.45 15.52 10.36
CA PRO A 102 18.13 16.89 10.02
C PRO A 102 18.54 17.89 11.10
N ALA A 103 18.77 19.15 10.68
CA ALA A 103 19.12 20.20 11.62
C ALA A 103 17.96 20.50 12.57
N SER A 104 16.72 20.45 12.09
CA SER A 104 15.52 20.57 12.92
C SER A 104 15.57 19.60 14.12
N SER A 105 15.71 18.30 13.87
CA SER A 105 15.78 17.26 14.90
C SER A 105 17.00 17.45 15.79
N SER A 106 18.14 17.87 15.24
CA SER A 106 19.34 18.16 16.02
C SER A 106 19.16 19.33 16.98
N VAL A 107 18.46 20.39 16.54
CA VAL A 107 18.15 21.54 17.38
C VAL A 107 17.23 21.14 18.53
N HIS A 108 16.21 20.32 18.27
CA HIS A 108 15.29 19.83 19.29
C HIS A 108 15.94 18.82 20.25
N ASP A 109 16.59 17.78 19.72
CA ASP A 109 17.21 16.73 20.53
C ASP A 109 18.29 17.29 21.46
N PHE A 110 19.23 18.05 20.89
CA PHE A 110 20.38 18.55 21.63
C PHE A 110 20.09 19.90 22.34
N GLY A 111 18.90 20.49 22.15
CA GLY A 111 18.53 21.76 22.76
C GLY A 111 19.44 22.91 22.32
N LEU A 112 19.76 22.97 21.02
CA LEU A 112 20.67 23.96 20.45
C LEU A 112 19.99 25.34 20.35
N PHE A 113 20.79 26.41 20.35
CA PHE A 113 20.29 27.79 20.15
C PHE A 113 19.22 28.26 21.14
N GLY A 114 19.14 27.63 22.31
CA GLY A 114 18.21 28.03 23.39
C GLY A 114 16.88 27.30 23.38
N THR A 115 16.72 26.23 22.59
CA THR A 115 15.58 25.31 22.69
C THR A 115 15.74 24.39 23.90
N ASP A 116 14.62 23.94 24.47
CA ASP A 116 14.64 22.88 25.47
C ASP A 116 14.95 21.53 24.79
N PRO A 117 15.83 20.70 25.36
CA PRO A 117 16.26 19.47 24.73
C PRO A 117 15.21 18.38 24.95
N GLU A 118 14.87 17.66 23.90
CA GLU A 118 13.91 16.54 23.96
C GLU A 118 14.58 15.18 24.21
N ILE A 119 15.91 15.13 24.22
CA ILE A 119 16.64 13.88 24.39
C ILE A 119 16.38 13.17 25.73
N GLY A 120 16.00 13.91 26.77
CA GLY A 120 15.55 13.35 28.04
C GLY A 120 14.18 12.68 27.96
N ALA A 121 13.29 13.15 27.07
CA ALA A 121 12.01 12.48 26.80
C ALA A 121 12.23 11.18 26.02
N TYR A 122 13.13 11.19 25.02
CA TYR A 122 13.56 9.97 24.33
C TYR A 122 14.19 8.95 25.31
N ALA A 123 15.06 9.41 26.21
CA ALA A 123 15.63 8.56 27.25
C ALA A 123 14.55 7.98 28.18
N TYR A 124 13.53 8.76 28.53
CA TYR A 124 12.40 8.30 29.34
C TYR A 124 11.60 7.19 28.66
N GLU A 125 11.29 7.33 27.36
CA GLU A 125 10.57 6.29 26.62
C GLU A 125 11.36 4.98 26.54
N ALA A 126 12.67 5.07 26.27
CA ALA A 126 13.56 3.92 26.28
C ALA A 126 13.66 3.27 27.68
N PHE A 127 13.57 4.08 28.75
CA PHE A 127 13.51 3.58 30.13
C PHE A 127 12.21 2.83 30.41
N VAL A 128 11.06 3.40 30.00
CA VAL A 128 9.73 2.79 30.14
C VAL A 128 9.67 1.43 29.44
N GLN A 129 10.14 1.36 28.20
CA GLN A 129 10.15 0.10 27.46
C GLN A 129 11.00 -0.96 28.17
N ARG A 130 12.17 -0.56 28.68
CA ARG A 130 13.03 -1.47 29.42
C ARG A 130 12.42 -2.00 30.70
N ALA A 131 11.73 -1.14 31.44
CA ALA A 131 11.03 -1.56 32.66
C ALA A 131 10.02 -2.68 32.33
N LYS A 132 9.29 -2.55 31.21
CA LYS A 132 8.36 -3.58 30.73
C LYS A 132 9.07 -4.87 30.32
N ASP A 133 10.22 -4.76 29.66
CA ASP A 133 10.95 -5.92 29.14
C ASP A 133 11.72 -6.71 30.22
N THR A 134 12.14 -6.03 31.30
CA THR A 134 13.07 -6.59 32.29
C THR A 134 12.37 -7.05 33.58
N LEU A 135 11.23 -6.44 33.92
CA LEU A 135 10.50 -6.76 35.15
C LEU A 135 9.35 -7.74 34.90
N SER A 136 8.86 -8.32 36.00
CA SER A 136 7.54 -8.94 36.02
C SER A 136 6.47 -7.90 35.69
N ALA A 137 5.32 -8.31 35.13
CA ALA A 137 4.24 -7.39 34.79
C ALA A 137 3.77 -6.54 35.99
N GLU A 138 3.69 -7.14 37.18
CA GLU A 138 3.28 -6.48 38.42
C GLU A 138 4.32 -5.44 38.90
N ASP A 139 5.60 -5.78 38.84
CA ASP A 139 6.67 -4.84 39.21
C ASP A 139 6.82 -3.71 38.17
N ALA A 140 6.62 -4.02 36.88
CA ALA A 140 6.61 -3.04 35.80
C ALA A 140 5.49 -2.02 36.01
N GLU A 141 4.25 -2.45 36.28
CA GLU A 141 3.13 -1.55 36.58
C GLU A 141 3.42 -0.65 37.79
N ARG A 142 3.97 -1.20 38.88
CA ARG A 142 4.37 -0.43 40.07
C ARG A 142 5.43 0.62 39.76
N VAL A 143 6.42 0.26 38.95
CA VAL A 143 7.49 1.18 38.52
C VAL A 143 6.93 2.27 37.61
N LEU A 144 6.09 1.92 36.64
CA LEU A 144 5.50 2.87 35.70
C LEU A 144 4.56 3.86 36.41
N ALA A 145 3.77 3.42 37.39
CA ALA A 145 2.91 4.29 38.17
C ALA A 145 3.70 5.36 38.96
N GLU A 146 4.84 5.00 39.56
CA GLU A 146 5.72 5.95 40.24
C GLU A 146 6.40 6.91 39.24
N LEU A 147 6.80 6.40 38.07
CA LEU A 147 7.43 7.20 37.01
C LEU A 147 6.48 8.20 36.37
N GLU A 148 5.20 7.90 36.27
CA GLU A 148 4.19 8.83 35.75
C GLU A 148 4.18 10.13 36.58
N THR A 149 4.34 10.00 37.90
CA THR A 149 4.39 11.14 38.83
C THR A 149 5.74 11.87 38.87
N THR A 150 6.80 11.26 38.34
CA THR A 150 8.18 11.78 38.38
C THR A 150 8.80 12.01 36.99
N LYS A 151 8.01 11.88 35.92
CA LYS A 151 8.44 12.02 34.52
C LYS A 151 9.24 13.29 34.28
N ASP A 152 8.73 14.45 34.69
CA ASP A 152 9.39 15.73 34.46
C ASP A 152 10.76 15.83 35.16
N LEU A 153 10.88 15.24 36.35
CA LEU A 153 12.14 15.19 37.09
C LEU A 153 13.15 14.28 36.40
N PHE A 154 12.69 13.12 35.88
CA PHE A 154 13.53 12.21 35.10
C PHE A 154 14.03 12.88 33.83
N VAL A 155 13.12 13.45 33.03
CA VAL A 155 13.44 14.13 31.77
C VAL A 155 14.43 15.27 32.03
N LYS A 156 14.21 16.08 33.07
CA LYS A 156 15.13 17.16 33.45
C LYS A 156 16.50 16.66 33.87
N ALA A 157 16.56 15.56 34.62
CA ALA A 157 17.83 14.96 35.07
C ALA A 157 18.62 14.36 33.88
N GLU A 158 17.95 13.65 32.98
CA GLU A 158 18.57 13.13 31.76
C GLU A 158 19.01 14.26 30.83
N ASN A 159 18.19 15.29 30.65
CA ASN A 159 18.58 16.49 29.91
C ASN A 159 19.84 17.14 30.50
N ALA A 160 19.95 17.26 31.82
CA ALA A 160 21.15 17.79 32.46
C ALA A 160 22.38 16.86 32.26
N ARG A 161 22.18 15.55 32.36
CA ARG A 161 23.23 14.54 32.12
C ARG A 161 23.76 14.61 30.69
N LEU A 162 22.84 14.70 29.73
CA LEU A 162 23.11 14.69 28.29
C LEU A 162 23.57 16.07 27.77
N ARG A 163 23.25 17.16 28.48
CA ARG A 163 23.80 18.51 28.22
C ARG A 163 25.21 18.73 28.75
N LYS A 164 25.67 17.96 29.74
CA LYS A 164 27.03 18.13 30.28
C LYS A 164 28.13 17.98 29.21
N PRO A 165 28.04 17.04 28.24
CA PRO A 165 28.94 17.02 27.08
C PRO A 165 28.78 18.20 26.11
N LEU A 166 27.58 18.80 26.02
CA LEU A 166 27.26 19.93 25.14
C LEU A 166 27.84 21.26 25.64
N SER A 167 28.01 21.46 26.95
CA SER A 167 28.57 22.70 27.50
C SER A 167 30.03 22.94 27.06
N ASP A 168 30.72 21.87 26.67
CA ASP A 168 32.11 21.90 26.19
C ASP A 168 32.20 21.78 24.65
N PHE A 169 31.07 21.90 23.94
CA PHE A 169 30.94 21.73 22.50
C PHE A 169 30.99 23.10 21.80
N GLY A 170 31.66 23.19 20.66
CA GLY A 170 31.75 24.44 19.89
C GLY A 170 30.37 24.95 19.48
N VAL A 171 30.14 26.25 19.59
CA VAL A 171 28.88 26.88 19.17
C VAL A 171 29.05 27.33 17.72
N ASP A 172 28.24 26.79 16.80
CA ASP A 172 28.14 27.33 15.44
C ASP A 172 27.64 28.79 15.55
N PRO A 173 28.29 29.79 14.92
CA PRO A 173 27.89 31.19 14.97
C PRO A 173 26.59 31.49 14.19
N ILE A 174 25.60 30.60 14.27
CA ILE A 174 24.27 30.79 13.71
C ILE A 174 23.51 31.78 14.59
N HIS A 175 23.00 32.84 13.97
CA HIS A 175 22.14 33.80 14.63
C HIS A 175 20.90 33.11 15.22
N LYS A 176 20.58 33.38 16.50
CA LYS A 176 19.45 32.75 17.21
C LYS A 176 18.10 32.85 16.47
N ASP A 177 17.86 33.98 15.81
CA ASP A 177 16.63 34.21 15.03
C ASP A 177 16.53 33.33 13.77
N ALA A 178 17.58 32.62 13.37
CA ALA A 178 17.53 31.68 12.25
C ALA A 178 16.62 30.48 12.55
N VAL A 179 16.59 30.00 13.80
CA VAL A 179 15.68 28.93 14.22
C VAL A 179 14.24 29.44 14.15
N ARG A 180 13.98 30.63 14.70
CA ARG A 180 12.64 31.23 14.74
C ARG A 180 11.97 31.32 13.36
N VAL A 181 12.70 31.68 12.31
CA VAL A 181 12.12 31.79 10.96
C VAL A 181 11.88 30.43 10.28
N LEU A 182 12.37 29.35 10.88
CA LEU A 182 12.22 27.98 10.44
C LEU A 182 11.22 27.18 11.29
N ASP A 183 10.70 27.75 12.39
CA ASP A 183 9.72 27.11 13.28
C ASP A 183 8.44 26.62 12.56
N ALA A 184 8.12 27.23 11.41
CA ALA A 184 6.99 26.84 10.57
C ALA A 184 7.20 25.53 9.79
N LEU A 185 8.45 25.07 9.68
CA LEU A 185 8.81 23.89 8.92
C LEU A 185 8.87 22.68 9.86
N SER A 186 8.25 21.58 9.46
CA SER A 186 8.37 20.31 10.19
C SER A 186 9.80 19.77 10.17
N ASP A 187 10.56 20.08 9.10
CA ASP A 187 11.93 19.64 8.93
C ASP A 187 12.76 20.62 8.08
N TYR A 188 14.06 20.73 8.38
CA TYR A 188 15.05 21.50 7.62
C TYR A 188 16.48 20.98 7.86
N ASP A 189 17.32 21.13 6.84
CA ASP A 189 18.72 20.72 6.86
C ASP A 189 19.67 21.82 7.40
N TRP A 190 20.93 21.45 7.65
CA TRP A 190 21.95 22.40 8.14
C TRP A 190 22.25 23.51 7.14
N LYS A 191 22.13 23.23 5.85
CA LYS A 191 22.28 24.22 4.79
C LYS A 191 21.23 25.32 4.91
N THR A 192 19.98 24.94 5.16
CA THR A 192 18.85 25.86 5.38
C THR A 192 19.07 26.69 6.64
N LEU A 193 19.41 26.06 7.77
CA LEU A 193 19.67 26.78 9.01
C LEU A 193 20.81 27.81 8.85
N ARG A 194 21.94 27.41 8.27
CA ARG A 194 23.09 28.30 8.02
C ARG A 194 22.78 29.42 7.04
N PHE A 195 21.92 29.16 6.05
CA PHE A 195 21.51 30.19 5.09
C PHE A 195 20.87 31.40 5.79
N TYR A 196 20.11 31.16 6.87
CA TYR A 196 19.49 32.20 7.71
C TYR A 196 20.37 32.66 8.88
N GLY A 197 21.44 31.94 9.22
CA GLY A 197 22.34 32.24 10.34
C GLY A 197 23.25 33.45 10.17
N GLY A 198 23.37 34.03 8.97
CA GLY A 198 24.26 35.17 8.70
C GLY A 198 23.94 36.41 9.54
N GLN A 199 24.97 37.05 10.10
CA GLN A 199 24.82 38.29 10.87
C GLN A 199 24.85 39.57 10.00
N ASP A 200 25.16 39.43 8.72
CA ASP A 200 25.21 40.54 7.76
C ASP A 200 23.80 40.96 7.29
N GLU A 201 23.72 42.07 6.54
CA GLU A 201 22.47 42.53 5.94
C GLU A 201 21.80 41.46 5.06
N ARG A 202 22.59 40.60 4.41
CA ARG A 202 22.06 39.51 3.59
C ARG A 202 21.31 38.50 4.45
N GLY A 203 21.86 38.12 5.61
CA GLY A 203 21.19 37.26 6.58
C GLY A 203 19.90 37.90 7.10
N LEU A 204 19.91 39.21 7.37
CA LEU A 204 18.70 39.96 7.76
C LEU A 204 17.60 39.89 6.68
N TYR A 205 17.93 40.20 5.42
CA TYR A 205 16.93 40.15 4.34
C TYR A 205 16.38 38.76 4.09
N ARG A 206 17.20 37.70 4.26
CA ARG A 206 16.73 36.31 4.19
C ARG A 206 15.72 36.02 5.29
N ARG A 207 16.05 36.35 6.54
CA ARG A 207 15.12 36.18 7.67
C ARG A 207 13.82 36.94 7.46
N GLN A 208 13.88 38.20 7.02
CA GLN A 208 12.67 38.97 6.68
C GLN A 208 11.83 38.32 5.58
N ALA A 209 12.45 37.74 4.55
CA ALA A 209 11.72 37.02 3.52
C ALA A 209 11.04 35.75 4.06
N ALA A 210 11.72 34.99 4.92
CA ALA A 210 11.15 33.83 5.60
C ALA A 210 10.05 34.22 6.60
N GLU A 211 10.15 35.35 7.30
CA GLU A 211 9.06 35.85 8.16
C GLU A 211 7.81 36.22 7.35
N ILE A 212 7.98 36.70 6.12
CA ILE A 212 6.85 36.98 5.21
C ILE A 212 6.26 35.67 4.66
N TYR A 213 7.11 34.69 4.31
CA TYR A 213 6.70 33.38 3.77
C TYR A 213 7.38 32.22 4.51
N PRO A 214 6.91 31.86 5.71
CA PRO A 214 7.59 30.87 6.54
C PRO A 214 7.71 29.50 5.86
N LEU A 215 6.63 29.05 5.20
CA LEU A 215 6.62 27.77 4.46
C LEU A 215 7.58 27.73 3.26
N MET A 216 8.08 28.87 2.79
CA MET A 216 9.02 28.95 1.66
C MET A 216 10.48 29.04 2.10
N ALA A 217 10.75 28.95 3.40
CA ALA A 217 12.10 29.18 3.91
C ALA A 217 13.11 28.15 3.36
N THR A 218 12.73 26.89 3.24
CA THR A 218 13.54 25.85 2.59
C THR A 218 13.77 26.15 1.12
N PHE A 219 12.73 26.59 0.39
CA PHE A 219 12.86 26.98 -1.02
C PHE A 219 13.88 28.11 -1.21
N PHE A 220 13.85 29.16 -0.38
CA PHE A 220 14.81 30.26 -0.50
C PHE A 220 16.26 29.82 -0.25
N ALA A 221 16.46 28.92 0.72
CA ALA A 221 17.79 28.40 1.03
C ALA A 221 18.37 27.51 -0.08
N HIS A 222 17.51 26.71 -0.72
CA HIS A 222 17.90 25.84 -1.83
C HIS A 222 18.06 26.58 -3.15
N ASN A 223 17.35 27.69 -3.34
CA ASN A 223 17.38 28.50 -4.56
C ASN A 223 18.26 29.74 -4.39
N SER A 224 19.56 29.53 -4.24
CA SER A 224 20.54 30.59 -3.99
C SER A 224 20.56 31.70 -5.07
N SER A 225 20.25 31.36 -6.32
CA SER A 225 20.10 32.32 -7.42
C SER A 225 18.91 33.26 -7.18
N PHE A 226 17.76 32.71 -6.83
CA PHE A 226 16.56 33.45 -6.46
C PHE A 226 16.83 34.36 -5.27
N ALA A 227 17.41 33.83 -4.20
CA ALA A 227 17.74 34.62 -3.01
C ALA A 227 18.69 35.79 -3.33
N ARG A 228 19.69 35.59 -4.21
CA ARG A 228 20.61 36.65 -4.61
C ARG A 228 19.96 37.70 -5.50
N GLN A 229 19.11 37.28 -6.45
CA GLN A 229 18.53 38.17 -7.45
C GLN A 229 17.27 38.90 -6.98
N VAL A 230 16.54 38.30 -6.03
CA VAL A 230 15.25 38.79 -5.55
C VAL A 230 15.39 39.32 -4.13
N ILE A 231 15.73 38.46 -3.16
CA ILE A 231 15.76 38.83 -1.73
C ILE A 231 16.85 39.86 -1.45
N GLN A 232 18.10 39.58 -1.82
CA GLN A 232 19.23 40.49 -1.55
C GLN A 232 19.16 41.81 -2.34
N LYS A 233 18.47 41.81 -3.49
CA LYS A 233 18.20 43.01 -4.29
C LYS A 233 16.86 43.68 -3.93
N GLN A 234 16.16 43.18 -2.90
CA GLN A 234 14.88 43.69 -2.42
C GLN A 234 13.82 43.87 -3.52
N LYS A 235 13.79 42.96 -4.50
CA LYS A 235 12.72 42.96 -5.51
C LYS A 235 11.38 42.57 -4.87
N PRO A 236 10.25 42.92 -5.50
CA PRO A 236 8.91 42.53 -5.02
C PRO A 236 8.77 41.00 -4.94
N LEU A 237 8.85 40.44 -3.73
CA LEU A 237 8.94 39.00 -3.49
C LEU A 237 7.74 38.23 -4.09
N ASN A 238 6.52 38.76 -3.95
CA ASN A 238 5.30 38.13 -4.47
C ASN A 238 5.31 37.97 -5.99
N ALA A 239 5.74 39.00 -6.71
CA ALA A 239 5.75 39.01 -8.17
C ALA A 239 6.76 38.00 -8.71
N GLU A 240 7.93 37.91 -8.07
CA GLU A 240 8.98 36.99 -8.50
C GLU A 240 8.65 35.54 -8.13
N LEU A 241 8.08 35.29 -6.95
CA LEU A 241 7.60 33.95 -6.60
C LEU A 241 6.46 33.49 -7.51
N ALA A 242 5.53 34.39 -7.86
CA ALA A 242 4.42 34.07 -8.75
C ALA A 242 4.90 33.58 -10.11
N LYS A 243 5.96 34.21 -10.63
CA LYS A 243 6.62 33.78 -11.88
C LYS A 243 7.28 32.42 -11.74
N VAL A 244 7.98 32.16 -10.63
CA VAL A 244 8.67 30.88 -10.40
C VAL A 244 7.69 29.72 -10.35
N PHE A 245 6.59 29.86 -9.62
CA PHE A 245 5.61 28.79 -9.44
C PHE A 245 4.51 28.77 -10.51
N GLY A 246 4.52 29.69 -11.47
CA GLY A 246 3.50 29.77 -12.52
C GLY A 246 2.09 30.11 -12.00
N VAL A 247 1.99 30.79 -10.85
CA VAL A 247 0.70 31.11 -10.20
C VAL A 247 0.43 32.61 -10.17
N LYS A 248 -0.82 33.00 -9.89
CA LYS A 248 -1.19 34.40 -9.70
C LYS A 248 -0.64 34.91 -8.36
N GLU A 249 -0.17 36.17 -8.31
CA GLU A 249 0.28 36.80 -7.05
C GLU A 249 -0.75 36.75 -5.93
N LYS A 250 -2.04 36.80 -6.28
CA LYS A 250 -3.14 36.70 -5.32
C LYS A 250 -3.19 35.35 -4.60
N THR A 251 -2.68 34.28 -5.19
CA THR A 251 -2.57 32.96 -4.55
C THR A 251 -1.48 33.01 -3.50
N LEU A 252 -0.30 33.51 -3.86
CA LEU A 252 0.83 33.62 -2.93
C LEU A 252 0.53 34.53 -1.75
N LYS A 253 -0.14 35.66 -1.96
CA LYS A 253 -0.55 36.55 -0.86
C LYS A 253 -1.34 35.84 0.25
N ARG A 254 -2.01 34.72 -0.03
CA ARG A 254 -2.75 33.92 0.96
C ARG A 254 -1.82 33.10 1.87
N LEU A 255 -0.66 32.68 1.35
CA LEU A 255 0.36 31.94 2.10
C LEU A 255 1.25 32.85 2.97
N ARG A 256 1.03 34.17 2.92
CA ARG A 256 1.84 35.13 3.68
C ARG A 256 1.60 34.96 5.17
N GLY A 257 2.67 34.78 5.93
CA GLY A 257 2.63 34.61 7.39
C GLY A 257 2.02 33.29 7.85
N VAL A 258 1.70 32.37 6.95
CA VAL A 258 1.27 31.02 7.32
C VAL A 258 2.49 30.29 7.88
N SER A 259 2.40 29.86 9.13
CA SER A 259 3.47 29.17 9.85
C SER A 259 3.02 27.82 10.42
N TRP A 260 1.97 27.24 9.83
CA TRP A 260 1.38 25.97 10.27
C TRP A 260 2.04 24.76 9.60
N ASN A 261 1.95 23.61 10.25
CA ASN A 261 2.55 22.36 9.77
C ASN A 261 2.10 22.00 8.35
N THR A 262 3.03 21.62 7.46
CA THR A 262 2.72 21.21 6.08
C THR A 262 2.20 19.77 5.99
N ASN A 263 2.25 19.01 7.09
CA ASN A 263 1.91 17.59 7.20
C ASN A 263 2.64 16.72 6.17
N GLY A 264 3.84 17.14 5.75
CA GLY A 264 4.69 16.43 4.79
C GLY A 264 4.45 16.79 3.32
N LEU A 265 3.60 17.79 3.02
CA LEU A 265 3.51 18.36 1.68
C LEU A 265 4.72 19.25 1.37
N SER A 266 5.21 19.15 0.13
CA SER A 266 6.16 20.12 -0.42
C SER A 266 5.49 21.48 -0.65
N ILE A 267 6.29 22.54 -0.72
CA ILE A 267 5.77 23.88 -0.96
C ILE A 267 5.14 24.02 -2.35
N GLU A 268 5.70 23.31 -3.33
CA GLU A 268 5.17 23.22 -4.70
C GLU A 268 3.76 22.61 -4.69
N GLU A 269 3.57 21.50 -3.96
CA GLU A 269 2.25 20.88 -3.79
C GLU A 269 1.29 21.85 -3.08
N ILE A 270 1.68 22.47 -1.97
CA ILE A 270 0.83 23.42 -1.24
C ILE A 270 0.36 24.57 -2.16
N ILE A 271 1.28 25.14 -2.95
CA ILE A 271 0.96 26.23 -3.88
C ILE A 271 0.01 25.75 -4.97
N ASP A 272 0.25 24.58 -5.54
CA ASP A 272 -0.61 23.98 -6.57
C ASP A 272 -2.03 23.72 -6.03
N HIS A 273 -2.16 23.08 -4.86
CA HIS A 273 -3.44 22.85 -4.19
C HIS A 273 -4.14 24.17 -3.82
N ALA A 274 -3.40 25.15 -3.26
CA ALA A 274 -3.95 26.45 -2.89
C ALA A 274 -4.35 27.30 -4.11
N SER A 275 -3.70 27.09 -5.27
CA SER A 275 -4.02 27.78 -6.52
C SER A 275 -5.32 27.28 -7.15
N SER A 276 -5.67 26.02 -6.88
CA SER A 276 -6.87 25.34 -7.39
C SER A 276 -8.12 25.64 -6.56
N ILE A 277 -8.03 26.45 -5.51
CA ILE A 277 -9.17 26.80 -4.67
C ILE A 277 -9.51 28.30 -4.74
N PRO A 278 -10.82 28.65 -4.67
CA PRO A 278 -11.26 30.03 -4.50
C PRO A 278 -10.61 30.71 -3.28
N PRO A 279 -10.41 32.04 -3.30
CA PRO A 279 -9.81 32.77 -2.19
C PRO A 279 -10.57 32.61 -0.86
N ASP A 280 -11.90 32.55 -0.92
CA ASP A 280 -12.78 32.38 0.24
C ASP A 280 -12.71 30.97 0.84
N TRP A 281 -12.11 30.01 0.13
CA TRP A 281 -11.92 28.63 0.60
C TRP A 281 -10.56 28.39 1.23
N PHE A 282 -9.68 29.40 1.26
CA PHE A 282 -8.38 29.24 1.90
C PHE A 282 -8.54 29.02 3.41
N PRO A 283 -7.78 28.09 4.04
CA PRO A 283 -7.87 27.84 5.47
C PRO A 283 -7.66 29.10 6.32
N LYS A 284 -8.49 29.28 7.35
CA LYS A 284 -8.51 30.51 8.17
C LYS A 284 -7.77 30.37 9.49
N ASP A 285 -7.57 29.14 9.95
CA ASP A 285 -6.89 28.77 11.18
C ASP A 285 -6.10 27.48 10.97
N GLU A 286 -5.32 27.10 11.99
CA GLU A 286 -4.43 25.93 11.98
C GLU A 286 -5.19 24.62 11.81
N ASP A 287 -6.39 24.54 12.38
CA ASP A 287 -7.26 23.38 12.40
C ASP A 287 -7.84 23.09 11.00
N GLU A 288 -8.30 24.13 10.32
CA GLU A 288 -8.69 24.09 8.90
C GLU A 288 -7.49 23.81 7.99
N TRP A 289 -6.31 24.35 8.32
CA TRP A 289 -5.08 24.11 7.56
C TRP A 289 -4.61 22.67 7.64
N ASN A 290 -4.64 22.08 8.83
CA ASN A 290 -4.29 20.68 9.04
C ASN A 290 -5.23 19.76 8.25
N ALA A 291 -6.54 20.03 8.25
CA ALA A 291 -7.49 19.29 7.43
C ALA A 291 -7.24 19.47 5.93
N PHE A 292 -6.96 20.70 5.47
CA PHE A 292 -6.64 20.99 4.07
C PHE A 292 -5.39 20.25 3.58
N THR A 293 -4.29 20.32 4.35
CA THR A 293 -3.02 19.68 3.99
C THR A 293 -3.13 18.15 4.02
N LEU A 294 -3.84 17.58 5.00
CA LEU A 294 -4.07 16.14 5.06
C LEU A 294 -4.91 15.62 3.87
N VAL A 295 -6.00 16.33 3.54
CA VAL A 295 -6.82 16.03 2.35
C VAL A 295 -6.01 16.22 1.06
N SER A 296 -5.14 17.22 1.01
CA SER A 296 -4.29 17.48 -0.16
C SER A 296 -3.24 16.40 -0.35
N LYS A 297 -2.58 15.97 0.72
CA LYS A 297 -1.59 14.88 0.72
C LYS A 297 -2.17 13.53 0.29
N THR A 298 -3.38 13.22 0.74
CA THR A 298 -4.03 11.92 0.49
C THR A 298 -4.86 11.95 -0.79
N ILE A 299 -6.04 12.57 -0.72
CA ILE A 299 -7.03 12.65 -1.81
C ILE A 299 -6.46 13.46 -2.97
N GLY A 300 -5.93 14.65 -2.66
CA GLY A 300 -5.39 15.58 -3.64
C GLY A 300 -4.31 14.93 -4.49
N ARG A 301 -3.21 14.51 -3.90
CA ARG A 301 -2.05 13.97 -4.61
C ARG A 301 -2.39 12.74 -5.47
N ARG A 302 -3.07 11.75 -4.89
CA ARG A 302 -3.30 10.46 -5.58
C ARG A 302 -4.43 10.51 -6.60
N LEU A 303 -5.59 11.07 -6.25
CA LEU A 303 -6.70 11.18 -7.21
C LEU A 303 -6.45 12.27 -8.26
N LYS A 304 -5.69 13.34 -7.94
CA LYS A 304 -5.24 14.31 -8.96
C LYS A 304 -4.48 13.61 -10.07
N SER A 305 -3.52 12.73 -9.74
CA SER A 305 -2.72 12.06 -10.77
C SER A 305 -3.59 11.26 -11.73
N ALA A 306 -4.59 10.53 -11.20
CA ALA A 306 -5.51 9.77 -12.02
C ALA A 306 -6.42 10.68 -12.87
N LEU A 307 -6.99 11.74 -12.29
CA LEU A 307 -7.92 12.63 -12.99
C LEU A 307 -7.22 13.64 -13.93
N SER A 308 -5.93 13.92 -13.74
CA SER A 308 -5.14 14.77 -14.65
C SER A 308 -5.04 14.21 -16.06
N GLU A 309 -5.27 12.91 -16.21
CA GLU A 309 -5.36 12.26 -17.53
C GLU A 309 -6.66 12.59 -18.27
N VAL A 310 -7.68 13.07 -17.54
CA VAL A 310 -9.03 13.33 -18.07
C VAL A 310 -9.35 14.82 -18.10
N THR A 311 -8.89 15.60 -17.12
CA THR A 311 -9.18 17.04 -17.01
C THR A 311 -7.95 17.84 -16.60
N ASP A 312 -7.87 19.08 -17.05
CA ASP A 312 -6.84 20.06 -16.65
C ASP A 312 -7.05 20.60 -15.23
N LYS A 313 -8.25 20.42 -14.64
CA LYS A 313 -8.63 20.94 -13.32
C LYS A 313 -9.20 19.86 -12.39
N PRO A 314 -8.43 18.79 -12.11
CA PRO A 314 -8.90 17.69 -11.27
C PRO A 314 -9.21 18.12 -9.82
N LEU A 315 -8.42 19.06 -9.27
CA LEU A 315 -8.60 19.52 -7.89
C LEU A 315 -9.88 20.36 -7.71
N ASP A 316 -10.27 21.14 -8.72
CA ASP A 316 -11.53 21.90 -8.71
C ASP A 316 -12.72 20.94 -8.52
N VAL A 317 -12.71 19.81 -9.22
CA VAL A 317 -13.75 18.77 -9.13
C VAL A 317 -13.77 18.14 -7.74
N LEU A 318 -12.60 17.67 -7.28
CA LEU A 318 -12.47 16.94 -6.03
C LEU A 318 -12.86 17.80 -4.82
N TYR A 319 -12.43 19.06 -4.80
CA TYR A 319 -12.62 19.99 -3.67
C TYR A 319 -13.88 20.83 -3.74
N LYS A 320 -14.65 20.81 -4.85
CA LYS A 320 -15.89 21.60 -4.99
C LYS A 320 -16.85 21.46 -3.80
N GLY A 321 -16.87 20.28 -3.18
CA GLY A 321 -17.70 19.99 -2.01
C GLY A 321 -17.26 20.68 -0.71
N SER A 322 -16.01 21.17 -0.60
CA SER A 322 -15.45 21.68 0.66
C SER A 322 -16.05 23.02 1.07
N LYS A 323 -16.29 23.91 0.10
CA LYS A 323 -16.77 25.29 0.34
C LYS A 323 -15.92 26.05 1.37
N GLY A 324 -14.63 25.70 1.49
CA GLY A 324 -13.72 26.28 2.48
C GLY A 324 -13.87 25.76 3.91
N GLN A 325 -14.70 24.74 4.14
CA GLN A 325 -14.86 24.06 5.43
C GLN A 325 -14.11 22.73 5.38
N TRP A 326 -12.79 22.78 5.47
CA TRP A 326 -11.90 21.63 5.29
C TRP A 326 -12.04 20.60 6.39
N GLN A 327 -12.25 20.99 7.65
CA GLN A 327 -12.49 20.01 8.73
C GLN A 327 -13.76 19.19 8.45
N GLU A 328 -14.86 19.86 8.10
CA GLU A 328 -16.13 19.19 7.77
C GLU A 328 -16.04 18.43 6.44
N PHE A 329 -15.26 18.92 5.47
CA PHE A 329 -15.01 18.22 4.21
C PHE A 329 -14.24 16.92 4.44
N HIS A 330 -13.17 16.97 5.23
CA HIS A 330 -12.41 15.80 5.65
C HIS A 330 -13.34 14.81 6.37
N ARG A 331 -14.18 15.29 7.30
CA ARG A 331 -15.13 14.46 8.04
C ARG A 331 -16.13 13.77 7.11
N ARG A 332 -16.66 14.48 6.11
CA ARG A 332 -17.56 13.90 5.11
C ARG A 332 -16.86 12.90 4.21
N CYS A 333 -15.60 13.10 3.85
CA CYS A 333 -14.83 12.11 3.09
C CYS A 333 -14.69 10.81 3.90
N ALA A 334 -14.27 10.91 5.16
CA ALA A 334 -14.10 9.74 6.03
C ALA A 334 -15.44 9.04 6.32
N MET A 335 -16.51 9.79 6.55
CA MET A 335 -17.86 9.23 6.71
C MET A 335 -18.38 8.53 5.45
N ALA A 336 -18.11 9.07 4.27
CA ALA A 336 -18.63 8.52 3.01
C ALA A 336 -18.07 7.13 2.70
N PHE A 337 -16.84 6.86 3.14
CA PHE A 337 -16.15 5.59 2.93
C PHE A 337 -16.44 4.54 4.01
N MET A 338 -16.78 4.96 5.22
CA MET A 338 -16.98 4.10 6.39
C MET A 338 -17.94 2.94 6.13
N ASP A 339 -17.55 1.71 6.50
CA ASP A 339 -18.44 0.55 6.40
C ASP A 339 -19.68 0.72 7.29
N THR A 340 -20.85 0.65 6.68
CA THR A 340 -22.16 0.82 7.34
C THR A 340 -22.93 -0.49 7.48
N ARG A 341 -22.36 -1.62 7.01
CA ARG A 341 -22.96 -2.94 7.17
C ARG A 341 -22.94 -3.32 8.65
N ALA A 342 -23.99 -4.01 9.07
CA ALA A 342 -24.01 -4.60 10.40
C ALA A 342 -22.93 -5.69 10.52
N PRO A 343 -22.49 -6.03 11.75
CA PRO A 343 -21.60 -7.16 11.99
C PRO A 343 -22.15 -8.47 11.40
N GLN A 344 -21.25 -9.36 10.98
CA GLN A 344 -21.64 -10.68 10.48
C GLN A 344 -22.33 -11.49 11.58
N GLY A 345 -23.32 -12.30 11.21
CA GLY A 345 -24.11 -13.11 12.15
C GLY A 345 -25.29 -12.38 12.79
N LEU A 346 -25.53 -11.11 12.45
CA LEU A 346 -26.74 -10.41 12.84
C LEU A 346 -27.90 -10.81 11.92
N GLU A 347 -28.96 -11.39 12.48
CA GLU A 347 -30.16 -11.76 11.72
C GLU A 347 -30.82 -10.53 11.07
N PRO A 348 -31.28 -10.58 9.81
CA PRO A 348 -31.81 -9.42 9.09
C PRO A 348 -32.99 -8.72 9.79
N ASP A 349 -33.90 -9.50 10.40
CA ASP A 349 -35.04 -8.95 11.14
C ASP A 349 -34.60 -8.20 12.39
N PHE A 350 -33.57 -8.69 13.07
CA PHE A 350 -33.00 -8.05 14.25
C PHE A 350 -32.16 -6.82 13.88
N GLU A 351 -31.43 -6.85 12.76
CA GLU A 351 -30.79 -5.65 12.20
C GLU A 351 -31.83 -4.54 11.93
N LYS A 352 -32.94 -4.91 11.29
CA LYS A 352 -34.04 -3.98 11.01
C LYS A 352 -34.60 -3.40 12.31
N GLU A 353 -34.84 -4.23 13.31
CA GLU A 353 -35.31 -3.80 14.63
C GLU A 353 -34.32 -2.83 15.30
N LEU A 354 -33.01 -3.11 15.28
CA LEU A 354 -31.98 -2.21 15.79
C LEU A 354 -32.00 -0.87 15.07
N ARG A 355 -32.10 -0.87 13.73
CA ARG A 355 -32.14 0.36 12.93
C ARG A 355 -33.37 1.21 13.23
N GLU A 356 -34.53 0.60 13.50
CA GLU A 356 -35.78 1.30 13.77
C GLU A 356 -35.89 1.81 15.23
N LYS A 357 -35.43 1.02 16.21
CA LYS A 357 -35.63 1.33 17.64
C LYS A 357 -34.50 2.15 18.26
N ILE A 358 -33.28 2.09 17.72
CA ILE A 358 -32.17 2.92 18.23
C ILE A 358 -32.39 4.39 17.86
N ASP A 359 -32.29 5.28 18.84
CA ASP A 359 -32.26 6.72 18.62
C ASP A 359 -30.87 7.17 18.09
N TRP A 360 -30.65 6.97 16.80
CA TRP A 360 -29.40 7.32 16.11
C TRP A 360 -29.07 8.81 16.21
N LYS A 361 -30.08 9.69 16.23
CA LYS A 361 -29.88 11.14 16.40
C LYS A 361 -29.30 11.46 17.77
N ARG A 362 -29.73 10.74 18.80
CA ARG A 362 -29.17 10.89 20.15
C ARG A 362 -27.74 10.37 20.25
N ILE A 363 -27.42 9.26 19.58
CA ILE A 363 -26.04 8.75 19.49
C ILE A 363 -25.16 9.77 18.77
N GLU A 364 -25.58 10.29 17.61
CA GLU A 364 -24.85 11.32 16.85
C GLU A 364 -24.60 12.58 17.69
N LYS A 365 -25.61 13.05 18.43
CA LYS A 365 -25.47 14.20 19.33
C LYS A 365 -24.50 13.93 20.48
N ALA A 366 -24.45 12.69 20.98
CA ALA A 366 -23.49 12.29 22.01
C ALA A 366 -22.06 12.19 21.46
N ALA A 367 -21.89 11.70 20.22
CA ALA A 367 -20.61 11.61 19.53
C ALA A 367 -19.91 12.98 19.40
N LYS A 368 -20.69 14.05 19.19
CA LYS A 368 -20.20 15.44 19.12
C LYS A 368 -19.83 16.05 20.48
N LYS A 369 -20.24 15.45 21.61
CA LYS A 369 -19.99 15.98 22.95
C LYS A 369 -18.72 15.44 23.59
N SER A 370 -18.64 14.12 23.77
CA SER A 370 -17.48 13.45 24.39
C SER A 370 -17.48 11.95 24.08
N ASP A 371 -16.32 11.30 24.15
CA ASP A 371 -16.22 9.85 23.95
C ASP A 371 -16.98 9.06 25.03
N ARG A 372 -16.92 9.54 26.27
CA ARG A 372 -17.63 8.93 27.41
C ARG A 372 -19.14 8.98 27.22
N ASP A 373 -19.68 10.13 26.81
CA ASP A 373 -21.12 10.29 26.56
C ASP A 373 -21.58 9.44 25.37
N HIS A 374 -20.74 9.33 24.35
CA HIS A 374 -21.00 8.50 23.18
C HIS A 374 -21.14 7.02 23.55
N ARG A 375 -20.12 6.45 24.22
CA ARG A 375 -20.13 5.06 24.70
C ARG A 375 -21.31 4.77 25.61
N SER A 376 -21.52 5.61 26.63
CA SER A 376 -22.64 5.47 27.58
C SER A 376 -24.01 5.53 26.88
N THR A 377 -24.16 6.40 25.88
CA THR A 377 -25.40 6.51 25.11
C THR A 377 -25.64 5.26 24.27
N VAL A 378 -24.63 4.76 23.55
CA VAL A 378 -24.72 3.51 22.78
C VAL A 378 -25.08 2.34 23.70
N ASP A 379 -24.39 2.19 24.84
CA ASP A 379 -24.65 1.11 25.79
C ASP A 379 -26.08 1.09 26.31
N ARG A 380 -26.63 2.29 26.60
CA ARG A 380 -28.02 2.45 27.04
C ARG A 380 -29.04 2.18 25.92
N GLN A 381 -28.70 2.46 24.67
CA GLN A 381 -29.58 2.09 23.55
C GLN A 381 -29.57 0.57 23.37
N LEU A 382 -28.38 -0.04 23.39
CA LEU A 382 -28.23 -1.49 23.21
C LEU A 382 -28.73 -2.32 24.40
N SER A 383 -28.87 -1.75 25.60
CA SER A 383 -29.46 -2.47 26.75
C SER A 383 -30.96 -2.75 26.60
N GLN A 384 -31.62 -2.20 25.57
CA GLN A 384 -33.02 -2.44 25.27
C GLN A 384 -33.24 -3.73 24.46
N PHE A 385 -32.15 -4.36 24.00
CA PHE A 385 -32.19 -5.54 23.14
C PHE A 385 -31.54 -6.72 23.86
N GLU A 386 -32.09 -7.90 23.64
CA GLU A 386 -31.48 -9.15 24.07
C GLU A 386 -30.60 -9.69 22.94
N PHE A 387 -29.31 -9.88 23.24
CA PHE A 387 -28.36 -10.44 22.30
C PHE A 387 -28.14 -11.92 22.63
N PRO A 388 -28.15 -12.83 21.63
CA PRO A 388 -27.92 -14.25 21.86
C PRO A 388 -26.48 -14.53 22.31
N ASP A 389 -25.54 -13.67 21.92
CA ASP A 389 -24.12 -13.79 22.20
C ASP A 389 -23.56 -12.45 22.74
N PRO A 390 -22.87 -12.45 23.91
CA PRO A 390 -22.14 -11.28 24.40
C PRO A 390 -21.11 -10.71 23.41
N GLN A 391 -20.48 -11.56 22.59
CA GLN A 391 -19.51 -11.12 21.59
C GLN A 391 -20.19 -10.36 20.46
N LEU A 392 -21.31 -10.86 19.92
CA LEU A 392 -22.12 -10.13 18.94
C LEU A 392 -22.60 -8.77 19.49
N ARG A 393 -23.00 -8.70 20.78
CA ARG A 393 -23.36 -7.41 21.41
C ARG A 393 -22.20 -6.42 21.38
N LYS A 394 -20.98 -6.88 21.66
CA LYS A 394 -19.77 -6.06 21.61
C LYS A 394 -19.51 -5.57 20.19
N GLU A 395 -19.66 -6.42 19.18
CA GLU A 395 -19.47 -6.05 17.78
C GLU A 395 -20.49 -5.03 17.30
N VAL A 396 -21.77 -5.17 17.70
CA VAL A 396 -22.83 -4.19 17.41
C VAL A 396 -22.58 -2.86 18.12
N ARG A 397 -22.05 -2.89 19.35
CA ARG A 397 -21.61 -1.67 20.06
C ARG A 397 -20.49 -0.97 19.29
N ASP A 398 -19.45 -1.70 18.89
CA ASP A 398 -18.31 -1.14 18.18
C ASP A 398 -18.71 -0.63 16.79
N TRP A 399 -19.65 -1.30 16.11
CA TRP A 399 -20.28 -0.82 14.89
C TRP A 399 -21.04 0.50 15.11
N ALA A 400 -21.95 0.55 16.08
CA ALA A 400 -22.74 1.76 16.38
C ALA A 400 -21.87 2.96 16.77
N LEU A 401 -20.77 2.72 17.50
CA LEU A 401 -19.78 3.76 17.82
C LEU A 401 -19.06 4.27 16.57
N ARG A 402 -18.66 3.38 15.66
CA ARG A 402 -17.96 3.77 14.43
C ARG A 402 -18.85 4.61 13.50
N LEU A 403 -20.14 4.30 13.39
CA LEU A 403 -21.10 5.02 12.53
C LEU A 403 -21.13 6.56 12.72
N HIS A 404 -20.68 7.07 13.87
CA HIS A 404 -20.68 8.50 14.17
C HIS A 404 -19.29 9.08 14.50
N LYS A 405 -18.24 8.25 14.44
CA LYS A 405 -16.84 8.65 14.61
C LYS A 405 -16.00 7.98 13.52
N PRO A 406 -15.99 8.54 12.30
CA PRO A 406 -15.20 7.98 11.22
C PRO A 406 -13.70 8.09 11.54
N ASP A 407 -12.89 7.22 10.95
CA ASP A 407 -11.44 7.33 11.02
C ASP A 407 -10.96 8.52 10.19
N MET A 408 -10.50 9.56 10.88
CA MET A 408 -9.99 10.81 10.32
C MET A 408 -8.47 10.77 10.14
N SER A 409 -7.84 9.60 10.27
CA SER A 409 -6.40 9.46 10.10
C SER A 409 -6.00 9.55 8.62
N GLU A 410 -4.72 9.88 8.39
CA GLU A 410 -4.11 9.81 7.06
C GLU A 410 -4.29 8.43 6.44
N PHE A 411 -4.10 7.37 7.23
CA PHE A 411 -4.22 5.99 6.79
C PHE A 411 -5.66 5.63 6.37
N GLY A 412 -6.66 6.11 7.10
CA GLY A 412 -8.08 5.90 6.75
C GLY A 412 -8.43 6.52 5.39
N LEU A 413 -8.03 7.77 5.16
CA LEU A 413 -8.21 8.42 3.84
C LEU A 413 -7.40 7.74 2.73
N GLN A 414 -6.19 7.29 3.05
CA GLN A 414 -5.32 6.60 2.10
C GLN A 414 -5.96 5.29 1.63
N THR A 415 -6.48 4.50 2.58
CA THR A 415 -7.22 3.26 2.30
C THR A 415 -8.43 3.55 1.40
N ALA A 416 -9.16 4.65 1.65
CA ALA A 416 -10.29 5.06 0.82
C ALA A 416 -9.90 5.35 -0.64
N VAL A 417 -8.76 6.00 -0.84
CA VAL A 417 -8.24 6.26 -2.19
C VAL A 417 -7.82 4.96 -2.88
N ASP A 418 -7.11 4.08 -2.18
CA ASP A 418 -6.60 2.84 -2.77
C ASP A 418 -7.75 1.91 -3.18
N GLN A 419 -8.77 1.75 -2.35
CA GLN A 419 -9.97 0.97 -2.69
C GLN A 419 -10.83 1.65 -3.78
N THR A 420 -10.78 2.98 -3.88
CA THR A 420 -11.40 3.68 -5.02
C THR A 420 -10.70 3.31 -6.32
N MET A 421 -9.38 3.16 -6.30
CA MET A 421 -8.64 2.72 -7.48
C MET A 421 -8.93 1.24 -7.79
N GLU A 422 -9.07 0.37 -6.79
CA GLU A 422 -9.52 -1.02 -7.02
C GLU A 422 -10.89 -1.08 -7.72
N MET A 423 -11.85 -0.24 -7.31
CA MET A 423 -13.15 -0.11 -7.98
C MET A 423 -12.99 0.34 -9.44
N VAL A 424 -12.12 1.32 -9.71
CA VAL A 424 -11.82 1.78 -11.09
C VAL A 424 -11.23 0.65 -11.92
N GLU A 425 -10.28 -0.10 -11.38
CA GLU A 425 -9.65 -1.23 -12.07
C GLU A 425 -10.66 -2.36 -12.34
N PHE A 426 -11.55 -2.64 -11.39
CA PHE A 426 -12.63 -3.60 -11.55
C PHE A 426 -13.56 -3.22 -12.72
N VAL A 427 -14.09 -2.00 -12.72
CA VAL A 427 -14.99 -1.51 -13.78
C VAL A 427 -14.25 -1.42 -15.12
N ARG A 428 -12.97 -1.07 -15.13
CA ARG A 428 -12.13 -1.08 -16.33
C ARG A 428 -12.11 -2.47 -16.96
N ASN A 429 -11.71 -3.48 -16.19
CA ASN A 429 -11.46 -4.83 -16.69
C ASN A 429 -12.75 -5.55 -17.09
N HIS A 430 -13.81 -5.41 -16.29
CA HIS A 430 -14.99 -6.24 -16.45
C HIS A 430 -16.10 -5.57 -17.27
N ILE A 431 -15.97 -4.30 -17.64
CA ILE A 431 -17.06 -3.56 -18.31
C ILE A 431 -16.50 -2.73 -19.46
N VAL A 432 -15.58 -1.82 -19.19
CA VAL A 432 -15.12 -0.84 -20.18
C VAL A 432 -14.33 -1.51 -21.31
N ILE A 433 -13.39 -2.40 -20.98
CA ILE A 433 -12.61 -3.17 -21.97
C ILE A 433 -13.52 -4.05 -22.84
N PRO A 434 -14.34 -4.97 -22.27
CA PRO A 434 -15.19 -5.85 -23.08
C PRO A 434 -16.24 -5.07 -23.91
N ALA A 435 -16.80 -3.98 -23.40
CA ALA A 435 -17.72 -3.13 -24.18
C ALA A 435 -17.02 -2.47 -25.38
N ALA A 436 -15.83 -1.90 -25.19
CA ALA A 436 -15.08 -1.31 -26.29
C ALA A 436 -14.62 -2.38 -27.31
N ALA A 437 -14.25 -3.56 -26.85
CA ALA A 437 -13.93 -4.70 -27.70
C ALA A 437 -15.14 -5.15 -28.53
N SER A 438 -16.33 -5.23 -27.93
CA SER A 438 -17.58 -5.54 -28.65
C SER A 438 -17.86 -4.51 -29.73
N ARG A 439 -17.66 -3.22 -29.44
CA ARG A 439 -17.78 -2.16 -30.45
C ARG A 439 -16.86 -2.37 -31.65
N VAL A 440 -15.60 -2.71 -31.40
CA VAL A 440 -14.61 -2.95 -32.47
C VAL A 440 -15.02 -4.12 -33.36
N LEU A 441 -15.52 -5.22 -32.77
CA LEU A 441 -16.03 -6.35 -33.54
C LEU A 441 -17.26 -5.97 -34.38
N GLN A 442 -18.18 -5.15 -33.84
CA GLN A 442 -19.36 -4.68 -34.59
C GLN A 442 -19.00 -3.84 -35.82
N ILE A 443 -17.89 -3.11 -35.77
CA ILE A 443 -17.40 -2.31 -36.90
C ILE A 443 -16.79 -3.21 -37.99
N GLY A 444 -16.33 -4.43 -37.63
CA GLY A 444 -15.92 -5.47 -38.58
C GLY A 444 -14.49 -5.36 -39.11
N ASN A 445 -13.60 -4.64 -38.42
CA ASN A 445 -12.22 -4.43 -38.88
C ASN A 445 -11.21 -5.45 -38.32
N LEU A 446 -11.55 -6.17 -37.25
CA LEU A 446 -10.66 -7.09 -36.55
C LEU A 446 -11.42 -8.36 -36.13
N ASP A 447 -10.81 -9.52 -36.35
CA ASP A 447 -11.34 -10.82 -35.90
C ASP A 447 -10.85 -11.19 -34.48
N ASP A 448 -9.68 -10.68 -34.09
CA ASP A 448 -9.04 -10.91 -32.79
C ASP A 448 -8.59 -9.58 -32.17
N ILE A 449 -8.78 -9.45 -30.84
CA ILE A 449 -8.46 -8.23 -30.09
C ILE A 449 -7.36 -8.54 -29.08
N CYS A 450 -6.29 -7.74 -29.14
CA CYS A 450 -5.19 -7.75 -28.19
C CYS A 450 -5.21 -6.45 -27.37
N ILE A 451 -5.04 -6.57 -26.05
CA ILE A 451 -5.04 -5.45 -25.11
C ILE A 451 -3.63 -5.24 -24.56
N ALA A 452 -2.98 -4.16 -25.00
CA ALA A 452 -1.66 -3.75 -24.52
C ALA A 452 -1.72 -2.52 -23.60
N GLY A 453 -0.55 -2.04 -23.16
CA GLY A 453 -0.44 -1.01 -22.12
C GLY A 453 -1.13 0.32 -22.47
N ASN A 454 -1.13 0.75 -23.73
CA ASN A 454 -1.85 1.95 -24.16
C ASN A 454 -3.37 1.75 -24.13
N GLN A 455 -3.89 0.55 -24.42
CA GLN A 455 -5.31 0.25 -24.28
C GLN A 455 -5.72 0.20 -22.79
N PHE A 456 -4.88 -0.34 -21.90
CA PHE A 456 -5.16 -0.28 -20.45
C PHE A 456 -5.23 1.15 -19.91
N ASN A 457 -4.33 2.03 -20.37
CA ASN A 457 -4.36 3.45 -19.97
C ASN A 457 -5.61 4.16 -20.53
N ALA A 458 -5.93 3.97 -21.81
CA ALA A 458 -7.14 4.53 -22.41
C ALA A 458 -8.41 4.00 -21.71
N ALA A 459 -8.45 2.71 -21.37
CA ALA A 459 -9.55 2.11 -20.65
C ALA A 459 -9.69 2.68 -19.25
N ARG A 460 -8.59 2.91 -18.54
CA ARG A 460 -8.61 3.58 -17.23
C ARG A 460 -9.18 5.00 -17.34
N GLN A 461 -8.80 5.76 -18.36
CA GLN A 461 -9.34 7.11 -18.62
C GLN A 461 -10.85 7.06 -18.89
N SER A 462 -11.30 6.16 -19.77
CA SER A 462 -12.73 5.95 -20.03
C SER A 462 -13.48 5.54 -18.76
N THR A 463 -12.90 4.70 -17.89
CA THR A 463 -13.52 4.34 -16.61
C THR A 463 -13.61 5.54 -15.65
N LEU A 464 -12.56 6.36 -15.55
CA LEU A 464 -12.59 7.56 -14.71
C LEU A 464 -13.65 8.56 -15.19
N GLN A 465 -13.79 8.73 -16.51
CA GLN A 465 -14.86 9.54 -17.09
C GLN A 465 -16.24 8.95 -16.75
N LEU A 466 -16.42 7.64 -16.97
CA LEU A 466 -17.66 6.92 -16.71
C LEU A 466 -18.11 7.06 -15.25
N LEU A 467 -17.19 6.89 -14.31
CA LEU A 467 -17.50 6.86 -12.88
C LEU A 467 -17.57 8.26 -12.27
N PHE A 468 -16.66 9.15 -12.63
CA PHE A 468 -16.41 10.40 -11.88
C PHE A 468 -16.62 11.67 -12.69
N LEU A 469 -16.30 11.66 -13.99
CA LEU A 469 -16.26 12.89 -14.79
C LEU A 469 -16.71 12.65 -16.25
N PRO A 470 -18.01 12.48 -16.51
CA PRO A 470 -18.48 12.08 -17.85
C PRO A 470 -18.36 13.19 -18.89
N ASP A 471 -18.23 14.44 -18.45
CA ASP A 471 -18.02 15.61 -19.30
C ASP A 471 -16.72 16.29 -18.87
N PRO A 472 -15.59 15.98 -19.53
CA PRO A 472 -14.29 16.59 -19.24
C PRO A 472 -14.26 18.10 -19.51
N GLU A 473 -15.09 18.60 -20.42
CA GLU A 473 -15.16 20.03 -20.78
C GLU A 473 -15.91 20.84 -19.72
N ASN A 474 -16.77 20.18 -18.94
CA ASN A 474 -17.42 20.74 -17.77
C ASN A 474 -16.98 20.04 -16.47
N PRO A 475 -15.78 20.34 -15.94
CA PRO A 475 -15.30 19.83 -14.66
C PRO A 475 -16.30 20.02 -13.50
N GLY A 476 -17.14 21.06 -13.59
CA GLY A 476 -18.18 21.33 -12.60
C GLY A 476 -19.25 20.23 -12.49
N ALA A 477 -19.40 19.36 -13.48
CA ALA A 477 -20.35 18.25 -13.48
C ALA A 477 -19.81 16.98 -12.79
N GLY A 478 -18.52 16.92 -12.46
CA GLY A 478 -17.89 15.74 -11.87
C GLY A 478 -18.28 15.48 -10.41
N LYS A 479 -18.00 14.25 -9.94
CA LYS A 479 -18.21 13.84 -8.55
C LYS A 479 -17.12 14.42 -7.65
N THR A 480 -17.55 15.01 -6.53
CA THR A 480 -16.66 15.43 -5.44
C THR A 480 -16.07 14.23 -4.72
N ALA A 481 -14.96 14.42 -3.98
CA ALA A 481 -14.31 13.32 -3.28
C ALA A 481 -15.24 12.53 -2.31
N PRO A 482 -16.12 13.17 -1.50
CA PRO A 482 -17.09 12.43 -0.69
C PRO A 482 -18.03 11.55 -1.53
N ASN A 483 -18.49 12.03 -2.69
CA ASN A 483 -19.39 11.26 -3.55
C ASN A 483 -18.66 10.08 -4.23
N ILE A 484 -17.37 10.24 -4.53
CA ILE A 484 -16.52 9.16 -5.04
C ILE A 484 -16.42 8.07 -3.97
N PHE A 485 -16.03 8.43 -2.75
CA PHE A 485 -15.90 7.50 -1.63
C PHE A 485 -17.20 6.82 -1.24
N GLU A 486 -18.34 7.52 -1.38
CA GLU A 486 -19.65 6.90 -1.18
C GLU A 486 -19.91 5.78 -2.19
N ASN A 487 -19.54 5.96 -3.46
CA ASN A 487 -19.66 4.89 -4.46
C ASN A 487 -18.68 3.75 -4.17
N THR A 488 -17.44 4.06 -3.76
CA THR A 488 -16.47 3.05 -3.34
C THR A 488 -17.01 2.21 -2.20
N ARG A 489 -17.63 2.83 -1.19
CA ARG A 489 -18.33 2.11 -0.12
C ARG A 489 -19.46 1.23 -0.64
N PHE A 490 -20.30 1.72 -1.56
CA PHE A 490 -21.35 0.89 -2.15
C PHE A 490 -20.79 -0.31 -2.91
N PHE A 491 -19.72 -0.09 -3.68
CA PHE A 491 -19.00 -1.15 -4.38
C PHE A 491 -18.50 -2.22 -3.40
N LEU A 492 -17.81 -1.84 -2.32
CA LEU A 492 -17.27 -2.77 -1.34
C LEU A 492 -18.35 -3.52 -0.55
N ASN A 493 -19.44 -2.81 -0.21
CA ASN A 493 -20.56 -3.42 0.49
C ASN A 493 -21.27 -4.48 -0.35
N ASP A 494 -21.36 -4.24 -1.66
CA ASP A 494 -22.04 -5.13 -2.62
C ASP A 494 -21.05 -6.01 -3.40
N MET A 495 -19.75 -6.02 -3.07
CA MET A 495 -18.71 -6.60 -3.92
C MET A 495 -18.96 -8.08 -4.24
N ALA A 496 -19.45 -8.86 -3.27
CA ALA A 496 -19.79 -10.27 -3.48
C ALA A 496 -20.90 -10.42 -4.53
N ARG A 497 -21.99 -9.65 -4.39
CA ARG A 497 -23.11 -9.63 -5.35
C ARG A 497 -22.66 -9.11 -6.72
N ILE A 498 -21.87 -8.03 -6.75
CA ILE A 498 -21.34 -7.44 -7.99
C ILE A 498 -20.47 -8.47 -8.71
N SER A 499 -19.56 -9.12 -8.00
CA SER A 499 -18.66 -10.13 -8.59
C SER A 499 -19.44 -11.34 -9.10
N GLU A 500 -20.41 -11.84 -8.32
CA GLU A 500 -21.29 -12.94 -8.73
C GLU A 500 -22.11 -12.59 -9.99
N GLN A 501 -22.62 -11.36 -10.10
CA GLN A 501 -23.40 -10.94 -11.29
C GLN A 501 -22.53 -10.62 -12.51
N VAL A 502 -21.33 -10.10 -12.30
CA VAL A 502 -20.40 -9.71 -13.37
C VAL A 502 -19.69 -10.93 -13.95
N ILE A 503 -19.25 -11.84 -13.09
CA ILE A 503 -18.44 -13.00 -13.48
C ILE A 503 -19.33 -14.24 -13.63
N GLY A 504 -20.42 -14.37 -12.84
CA GLY A 504 -21.30 -15.55 -12.86
C GLY A 504 -20.59 -16.82 -12.40
N GLU A 505 -20.98 -17.97 -12.98
CA GLU A 505 -20.13 -19.17 -13.05
C GLU A 505 -19.02 -18.98 -14.09
N GLY A 506 -18.36 -17.82 -14.10
CA GLY A 506 -17.38 -17.43 -15.11
C GLY A 506 -16.29 -18.48 -15.28
N ILE A 507 -15.38 -18.26 -16.23
CA ILE A 507 -14.20 -19.13 -16.35
C ILE A 507 -13.59 -19.14 -14.96
N ALA A 508 -13.61 -20.29 -14.29
CA ALA A 508 -13.14 -20.39 -12.92
C ALA A 508 -11.63 -20.13 -12.93
N ILE A 509 -11.23 -18.86 -12.91
CA ILE A 509 -9.84 -18.42 -12.70
C ILE A 509 -9.39 -18.90 -11.30
N ASP A 510 -10.35 -19.28 -10.45
CA ASP A 510 -10.17 -20.02 -9.20
C ASP A 510 -9.43 -21.36 -9.34
N THR A 511 -9.26 -21.96 -10.53
CA THR A 511 -8.47 -23.21 -10.60
C THR A 511 -6.97 -23.03 -10.37
N LEU A 512 -6.44 -21.80 -10.44
CA LEU A 512 -5.10 -21.46 -9.91
C LEU A 512 -5.13 -21.16 -8.41
N ALA A 513 -6.17 -20.48 -7.90
CA ALA A 513 -6.32 -20.19 -6.47
C ALA A 513 -6.49 -21.46 -5.62
N GLY A 514 -6.98 -22.55 -6.21
CA GLY A 514 -7.06 -23.87 -5.59
C GLY A 514 -5.75 -24.67 -5.58
N LEU A 515 -4.67 -24.21 -6.24
CA LEU A 515 -3.35 -24.83 -6.14
C LEU A 515 -2.62 -24.25 -4.93
N PRO A 516 -2.16 -25.10 -3.99
CA PRO A 516 -1.32 -24.62 -2.90
C PRO A 516 -0.04 -23.98 -3.45
N GLU A 517 0.52 -23.01 -2.71
CA GLU A 517 1.74 -22.31 -3.13
C GLU A 517 2.86 -23.31 -3.45
N GLY A 518 3.48 -23.15 -4.62
CA GLY A 518 4.55 -24.04 -5.09
C GLY A 518 4.09 -25.34 -5.76
N HIS A 519 2.77 -25.55 -5.93
CA HIS A 519 2.22 -26.64 -6.73
C HIS A 519 2.01 -26.25 -8.21
N TRP A 520 2.07 -27.23 -9.10
CA TRP A 520 1.67 -27.14 -10.51
C TRP A 520 0.41 -27.96 -10.79
N ALA A 521 -0.17 -27.77 -11.97
CA ALA A 521 -1.42 -28.41 -12.37
C ALA A 521 -1.34 -29.94 -12.34
N ARG A 522 -2.39 -30.59 -11.79
CA ARG A 522 -2.57 -32.05 -11.85
C ARG A 522 -2.87 -32.48 -13.27
N LEU A 523 -2.43 -33.69 -13.66
CA LEU A 523 -2.76 -34.24 -14.98
C LEU A 523 -4.23 -34.67 -15.06
N PHE A 524 -4.76 -35.24 -13.98
CA PHE A 524 -6.15 -35.71 -13.85
C PHE A 524 -6.63 -35.61 -12.39
N GLY A 525 -7.94 -35.66 -12.18
CA GLY A 525 -8.55 -35.75 -10.85
C GLY A 525 -8.60 -37.18 -10.28
N GLY A 526 -8.55 -37.31 -8.96
CA GLY A 526 -8.61 -38.61 -8.26
C GLY A 526 -7.40 -39.52 -8.49
N ASN A 527 -7.56 -40.82 -8.20
CA ASN A 527 -6.52 -41.85 -8.37
C ASN A 527 -7.05 -43.00 -9.24
N PRO A 528 -7.03 -42.88 -10.59
CA PRO A 528 -7.47 -43.93 -11.50
C PRO A 528 -6.77 -45.26 -11.23
N VAL A 529 -7.48 -46.37 -11.45
CA VAL A 529 -6.99 -47.72 -11.15
C VAL A 529 -7.06 -48.59 -12.39
N ALA A 530 -5.91 -49.11 -12.83
CA ALA A 530 -5.85 -50.07 -13.92
C ALA A 530 -6.51 -51.41 -13.52
N PRO A 531 -6.95 -52.22 -14.49
CA PRO A 531 -7.57 -53.53 -14.22
C PRO A 531 -6.71 -54.49 -13.39
N ASN A 532 -5.39 -54.31 -13.38
CA ASN A 532 -4.46 -55.09 -12.57
C ASN A 532 -4.21 -54.51 -11.16
N GLY A 533 -5.02 -53.54 -10.73
CA GLY A 533 -4.99 -52.96 -9.38
C GLY A 533 -3.87 -51.93 -9.14
N ILE A 534 -3.23 -51.43 -10.20
CA ILE A 534 -2.22 -50.36 -10.11
C ILE A 534 -2.92 -49.00 -10.18
N TYR A 535 -2.63 -48.15 -9.19
CA TYR A 535 -3.15 -46.79 -9.06
C TYR A 535 -2.22 -45.79 -9.75
N PHE A 536 -2.81 -44.73 -10.31
CA PHE A 536 -2.09 -43.60 -10.87
C PHE A 536 -2.28 -42.36 -10.00
N GLU A 537 -1.18 -41.67 -9.70
CA GLU A 537 -1.20 -40.47 -8.86
C GLU A 537 -0.37 -39.36 -9.50
N SER A 538 -0.96 -38.19 -9.72
CA SER A 538 -0.27 -37.01 -10.26
C SER A 538 0.59 -36.36 -9.17
N LEU A 539 1.88 -36.19 -9.43
CA LEU A 539 2.79 -35.45 -8.53
C LEU A 539 2.84 -33.97 -8.95
N THR A 540 2.59 -33.09 -7.99
CA THR A 540 2.24 -31.68 -8.17
C THR A 540 3.17 -30.69 -7.48
N CYS A 541 4.06 -31.13 -6.59
CA CYS A 541 5.01 -30.24 -5.95
C CYS A 541 6.40 -30.86 -5.77
N SER A 542 7.39 -30.02 -5.44
CA SER A 542 8.77 -30.45 -5.25
C SER A 542 8.93 -31.46 -4.12
N GLU A 543 8.12 -31.35 -3.07
CA GLU A 543 8.15 -32.28 -1.95
C GLU A 543 7.70 -33.68 -2.38
N GLU A 544 6.58 -33.78 -3.08
CA GLU A 544 6.07 -35.05 -3.62
C GLU A 544 7.08 -35.73 -4.54
N LEU A 545 7.74 -34.97 -5.44
CA LEU A 545 8.81 -35.51 -6.29
C LEU A 545 10.01 -36.01 -5.47
N THR A 546 10.42 -35.24 -4.45
CA THR A 546 11.56 -35.56 -3.59
C THR A 546 11.29 -36.85 -2.81
N GLN A 547 10.10 -36.97 -2.23
CA GLN A 547 9.64 -38.16 -1.54
C GLN A 547 9.58 -39.36 -2.50
N GLU A 548 9.04 -39.19 -3.70
CA GLU A 548 8.95 -40.27 -4.68
C GLU A 548 10.34 -40.81 -5.07
N GLY A 549 11.33 -39.93 -5.22
CA GLY A 549 12.71 -40.28 -5.59
C GLY A 549 13.64 -40.65 -4.42
N TYR A 550 13.19 -40.51 -3.17
CA TYR A 550 14.03 -40.63 -1.99
C TYR A 550 14.77 -41.98 -1.91
N ARG A 551 16.00 -41.95 -1.41
CA ARG A 551 16.85 -43.14 -1.18
C ARG A 551 16.70 -43.58 0.27
N GLY A 552 15.59 -44.24 0.58
CA GLY A 552 15.26 -44.72 1.92
C GLY A 552 13.76 -44.79 2.16
N ILE A 553 13.40 -44.88 3.44
CA ILE A 553 12.01 -44.87 3.90
C ILE A 553 11.62 -43.42 4.19
N ASN A 554 10.53 -42.95 3.60
CA ASN A 554 10.00 -41.62 3.83
C ASN A 554 9.34 -41.49 5.21
N PRO A 555 8.99 -40.26 5.66
CA PRO A 555 8.26 -40.05 6.92
C PRO A 555 6.93 -40.82 7.02
N ASP A 556 6.33 -41.15 5.88
CA ASP A 556 5.10 -41.96 5.75
C ASP A 556 5.33 -43.48 5.92
N GLY A 557 6.57 -43.91 6.13
CA GLY A 557 6.94 -45.32 6.25
C GLY A 557 7.06 -46.08 4.92
N VAL A 558 6.91 -45.40 3.78
CA VAL A 558 6.97 -46.00 2.43
C VAL A 558 8.36 -45.78 1.82
N GLU A 559 8.95 -46.84 1.27
CA GLU A 559 10.22 -46.75 0.54
C GLU A 559 10.07 -45.88 -0.72
N GLY A 560 11.02 -44.98 -0.96
CA GLY A 560 11.11 -44.23 -2.21
C GLY A 560 11.55 -45.12 -3.37
N LEU A 561 11.51 -44.61 -4.61
CA LEU A 561 11.91 -45.36 -5.80
C LEU A 561 13.43 -45.35 -6.06
N HIS A 562 14.21 -44.61 -5.26
CA HIS A 562 15.68 -44.54 -5.35
C HIS A 562 16.21 -44.03 -6.70
N HIS A 563 15.56 -43.01 -7.27
CA HIS A 563 15.86 -42.58 -8.64
C HIS A 563 15.61 -41.08 -8.85
N CYS A 564 16.10 -40.52 -9.96
CA CYS A 564 16.33 -39.06 -10.11
C CYS A 564 15.08 -38.17 -10.18
N VAL A 565 13.87 -38.70 -10.02
CA VAL A 565 12.61 -37.94 -10.13
C VAL A 565 12.52 -36.78 -9.14
N GLY A 566 13.20 -36.85 -7.99
CA GLY A 566 13.25 -35.74 -7.01
C GLY A 566 13.88 -34.45 -7.55
N GLY A 567 14.66 -34.51 -8.63
CA GLY A 567 15.26 -33.33 -9.27
C GLY A 567 14.39 -32.66 -10.34
N TYR A 568 13.15 -33.12 -10.56
CA TYR A 568 12.37 -32.75 -11.75
C TYR A 568 11.50 -31.50 -11.56
N THR A 569 11.64 -30.77 -10.44
CA THR A 569 10.89 -29.55 -10.14
C THR A 569 10.85 -28.56 -11.31
N SER A 570 12.00 -28.17 -11.84
CA SER A 570 12.07 -27.20 -12.96
C SER A 570 11.45 -27.75 -14.25
N THR A 571 11.48 -29.07 -14.43
CA THR A 571 10.89 -29.72 -15.61
C THR A 571 9.36 -29.73 -15.54
N CYS A 572 8.78 -29.87 -14.35
CA CYS A 572 7.33 -29.78 -14.18
C CYS A 572 6.85 -28.32 -14.12
N ARG A 573 7.54 -27.47 -13.34
CA ARG A 573 7.14 -26.08 -13.11
C ARG A 573 7.39 -25.19 -14.33
N ASP A 574 8.59 -25.27 -14.91
CA ASP A 574 9.03 -24.33 -15.95
C ASP A 574 8.83 -24.89 -17.37
N ARG A 575 8.67 -26.21 -17.52
CA ARG A 575 8.45 -26.87 -18.83
C ARG A 575 7.14 -27.64 -18.93
N PHE A 576 6.27 -27.56 -17.92
CA PHE A 576 4.92 -28.13 -17.92
C PHE A 576 4.86 -29.64 -18.17
N ASN A 577 5.92 -30.39 -17.84
CA ASN A 577 5.86 -31.84 -17.90
C ASN A 577 5.07 -32.38 -16.71
N HIS A 578 4.39 -33.52 -16.90
CA HIS A 578 3.63 -34.17 -15.85
C HIS A 578 4.30 -35.46 -15.41
N ILE A 579 4.51 -35.62 -14.10
CA ILE A 579 5.03 -36.86 -13.51
C ILE A 579 3.88 -37.58 -12.81
N VAL A 580 3.70 -38.85 -13.15
CA VAL A 580 2.67 -39.71 -12.56
C VAL A 580 3.34 -40.91 -11.88
N SER A 581 3.03 -41.11 -10.60
CA SER A 581 3.43 -42.26 -9.81
C SER A 581 2.46 -43.43 -10.03
N LEU A 582 3.02 -44.63 -10.24
CA LEU A 582 2.29 -45.88 -10.26
C LEU A 582 2.43 -46.53 -8.89
N ARG A 583 1.30 -46.85 -8.25
CA ARG A 583 1.25 -47.35 -6.87
C ARG A 583 0.43 -48.62 -6.75
N ARG A 584 0.78 -49.50 -5.81
CA ARG A 584 -0.03 -50.68 -5.45
C ARG A 584 -0.45 -50.58 -4.01
N ARG A 585 -1.75 -50.74 -3.76
CA ARG A 585 -2.27 -50.81 -2.41
C ARG A 585 -1.80 -52.10 -1.74
N VAL A 586 -1.22 -51.97 -0.56
CA VAL A 586 -0.76 -53.09 0.27
C VAL A 586 -1.27 -52.91 1.69
N GLN A 587 -1.41 -54.01 2.42
CA GLN A 587 -1.64 -53.96 3.86
C GLN A 587 -0.31 -54.15 4.56
N VAL A 588 0.08 -53.16 5.37
CA VAL A 588 1.29 -53.19 6.17
C VAL A 588 0.89 -53.13 7.63
N ARG A 589 1.61 -53.86 8.47
CA ARG A 589 1.44 -53.78 9.91
C ARG A 589 2.18 -52.54 10.41
N ASP A 590 1.43 -51.58 10.93
CA ASP A 590 1.99 -50.37 11.54
C ASP A 590 2.95 -50.79 12.69
N PRO A 591 4.24 -50.38 12.64
CA PRO A 591 5.22 -50.76 13.64
C PRO A 591 4.90 -50.21 15.04
N GLN A 592 4.17 -49.10 15.15
CA GLN A 592 3.85 -48.46 16.43
C GLN A 592 2.56 -49.03 17.04
N SER A 593 1.49 -49.17 16.25
CA SER A 593 0.19 -49.61 16.75
C SER A 593 -0.05 -51.12 16.61
N GLY A 594 0.75 -51.81 15.79
CA GLY A 594 0.58 -53.22 15.47
C GLY A 594 -0.66 -53.55 14.62
N GLN A 595 -1.45 -52.55 14.21
CA GLN A 595 -2.65 -52.70 13.38
C GLN A 595 -2.30 -52.85 11.89
N GLN A 596 -3.17 -53.54 11.15
CA GLN A 596 -3.09 -53.62 9.69
C GLN A 596 -3.61 -52.30 9.10
N VAL A 597 -2.73 -51.52 8.49
CA VAL A 597 -3.09 -50.28 7.79
C VAL A 597 -2.91 -50.47 6.29
N ASN A 598 -3.87 -49.96 5.52
CA ASN A 598 -3.71 -49.90 4.08
C ASN A 598 -2.75 -48.76 3.74
N THR A 599 -1.67 -49.07 3.05
CA THR A 599 -0.72 -48.10 2.51
C THR A 599 -0.49 -48.37 1.02
N PHE A 600 0.29 -47.52 0.37
CA PHE A 600 0.67 -47.66 -1.03
C PHE A 600 2.17 -47.94 -1.13
N VAL A 601 2.54 -48.93 -1.94
CA VAL A 601 3.92 -49.14 -2.37
C VAL A 601 4.10 -48.47 -3.73
N ARG A 602 5.15 -47.65 -3.84
CA ARG A 602 5.57 -47.01 -5.09
C ARG A 602 6.19 -48.06 -6.00
N LEU A 603 5.75 -48.11 -7.25
CA LEU A 603 6.19 -49.12 -8.22
C LEU A 603 7.10 -48.51 -9.30
N ALA A 604 6.66 -47.41 -9.89
CA ALA A 604 7.32 -46.74 -11.01
C ALA A 604 6.83 -45.30 -11.14
N THR A 605 7.55 -44.48 -11.90
CA THR A 605 7.07 -43.16 -12.35
C THR A 605 7.13 -43.08 -13.87
N VAL A 606 6.12 -42.44 -14.45
CA VAL A 606 6.09 -42.07 -15.87
C VAL A 606 6.12 -40.55 -15.99
N GLN A 607 6.90 -40.07 -16.96
CA GLN A 607 6.94 -38.67 -17.35
C GLN A 607 6.22 -38.48 -18.69
N PHE A 608 5.27 -37.56 -18.71
CA PHE A 608 4.64 -37.05 -19.92
C PHE A 608 5.18 -35.66 -20.27
N GLU A 609 5.30 -35.38 -21.56
CA GLU A 609 5.67 -34.04 -22.04
C GLU A 609 4.54 -33.03 -21.88
N LYS A 610 4.87 -31.74 -22.07
CA LYS A 610 3.92 -30.63 -22.18
C LYS A 610 2.75 -31.01 -23.10
N ILE A 611 1.53 -30.72 -22.68
CA ILE A 611 0.31 -31.00 -23.44
C ILE A 611 -0.13 -29.70 -24.12
N ASP A 612 0.32 -29.49 -25.35
CA ASP A 612 -0.07 -28.32 -26.14
C ASP A 612 -1.46 -28.49 -26.81
N ASP A 613 -1.91 -29.73 -26.98
CA ASP A 613 -3.15 -30.10 -27.67
C ASP A 613 -3.76 -31.36 -27.04
N PHE A 614 -4.86 -31.19 -26.32
CA PHE A 614 -5.58 -32.27 -25.61
C PHE A 614 -6.25 -33.29 -26.54
N SER A 615 -6.33 -33.00 -27.85
CA SER A 615 -6.81 -33.98 -28.84
C SER A 615 -5.76 -35.03 -29.22
N LYS A 616 -4.49 -34.78 -28.92
CA LYS A 616 -3.38 -35.70 -29.25
C LYS A 616 -3.13 -36.72 -28.13
N PRO A 617 -2.65 -37.94 -28.48
CA PRO A 617 -2.25 -38.91 -27.48
C PRO A 617 -1.13 -38.39 -26.57
N LEU A 618 -1.17 -38.74 -25.29
CA LEU A 618 -0.12 -38.39 -24.32
C LEU A 618 1.25 -38.89 -24.76
N GLN A 619 2.19 -37.96 -24.93
CA GLN A 619 3.57 -38.27 -25.29
C GLN A 619 4.37 -38.62 -24.03
N GLN A 620 4.80 -39.88 -23.95
CA GLN A 620 5.66 -40.37 -22.87
C GLN A 620 7.11 -40.05 -23.18
N ARG A 621 7.77 -39.37 -22.24
CA ARG A 621 9.20 -39.06 -22.31
C ARG A 621 10.05 -40.14 -21.65
N GLN A 622 9.68 -40.56 -20.45
CA GLN A 622 10.42 -41.54 -19.63
C GLN A 622 9.46 -42.42 -18.82
N PHE A 623 9.88 -43.64 -18.51
CA PHE A 623 9.14 -44.56 -17.66
C PHE A 623 10.10 -45.53 -16.96
N TYR A 624 10.26 -45.36 -15.64
CA TYR A 624 11.25 -46.08 -14.84
C TYR A 624 10.65 -46.64 -13.56
N ALA A 625 11.13 -47.82 -13.16
CA ALA A 625 10.84 -48.44 -11.87
C ALA A 625 11.96 -48.15 -10.86
N ILE A 626 11.91 -48.81 -9.71
CA ILE A 626 12.91 -48.71 -8.65
C ILE A 626 14.35 -48.75 -9.21
N ARG A 627 15.20 -47.82 -8.76
CA ARG A 627 16.62 -47.68 -9.14
C ARG A 627 16.84 -47.49 -10.65
N ASP A 628 15.98 -46.70 -11.29
CA ASP A 628 16.03 -46.41 -12.74
C ASP A 628 15.98 -47.67 -13.63
N THR A 629 15.38 -48.75 -13.12
CA THR A 629 15.25 -50.00 -13.88
C THR A 629 14.09 -49.95 -14.86
N LYS A 630 14.12 -50.84 -15.86
CA LYS A 630 13.01 -50.99 -16.80
C LYS A 630 11.76 -51.49 -16.07
N PRO A 631 10.59 -50.83 -16.19
CA PRO A 631 9.36 -51.29 -15.54
C PRO A 631 8.95 -52.69 -15.98
N PRO A 632 8.53 -53.57 -15.05
CA PRO A 632 7.95 -54.88 -15.35
C PRO A 632 6.74 -54.81 -16.29
N VAL A 633 6.42 -55.93 -16.94
CA VAL A 633 5.31 -56.06 -17.91
C VAL A 633 3.97 -55.62 -17.31
N GLU A 634 3.72 -55.92 -16.04
CA GLU A 634 2.49 -55.50 -15.36
C GLU A 634 2.32 -53.96 -15.31
N MET A 635 3.40 -53.20 -15.11
CA MET A 635 3.35 -51.74 -15.06
C MET A 635 3.25 -51.15 -16.47
N GLN A 636 3.89 -51.79 -17.45
CA GLN A 636 3.74 -51.43 -18.87
C GLN A 636 2.28 -51.62 -19.34
N ASN A 637 1.65 -52.73 -18.96
CA ASN A 637 0.24 -52.98 -19.26
C ASN A 637 -0.68 -51.97 -18.59
N ALA A 638 -0.40 -51.59 -17.33
CA ALA A 638 -1.15 -50.54 -16.65
C ALA A 638 -1.02 -49.18 -17.36
N LEU A 639 0.20 -48.80 -17.75
CA LEU A 639 0.43 -47.54 -18.46
C LEU A 639 -0.22 -47.52 -19.85
N ALA A 640 -0.20 -48.65 -20.57
CA ALA A 640 -0.89 -48.79 -21.85
C ALA A 640 -2.41 -48.61 -21.69
N TRP A 641 -3.01 -49.25 -20.68
CA TRP A 641 -4.41 -49.04 -20.32
C TRP A 641 -4.69 -47.57 -20.00
N PHE A 642 -3.86 -46.92 -19.16
CA PHE A 642 -4.07 -45.52 -18.77
C PHE A 642 -4.07 -44.59 -19.99
N LYS A 643 -3.10 -44.74 -20.90
CA LYS A 643 -3.05 -43.95 -22.13
C LYS A 643 -4.28 -44.18 -23.02
N GLN A 644 -4.75 -45.42 -23.11
CA GLN A 644 -5.95 -45.76 -23.87
C GLN A 644 -7.21 -45.14 -23.22
N ALA A 645 -7.33 -45.21 -21.90
CA ALA A 645 -8.44 -44.65 -21.13
C ALA A 645 -8.48 -43.12 -21.22
N VAL A 646 -7.32 -42.44 -21.26
CA VAL A 646 -7.25 -41.01 -21.57
C VAL A 646 -7.69 -40.73 -23.00
N ALA A 647 -7.19 -41.50 -23.98
CA ALA A 647 -7.55 -41.31 -25.39
C ALA A 647 -9.05 -41.55 -25.68
N SER A 648 -9.69 -42.47 -24.95
CA SER A 648 -11.14 -42.73 -25.03
C SER A 648 -11.98 -41.78 -24.17
N LYS A 649 -11.36 -40.83 -23.45
CA LYS A 649 -12.00 -39.91 -22.49
C LYS A 649 -12.69 -40.59 -21.29
N GLU A 650 -12.29 -41.84 -20.99
CA GLU A 650 -12.70 -42.52 -19.75
C GLU A 650 -12.00 -41.88 -18.53
N ILE A 651 -10.74 -41.47 -18.69
CA ILE A 651 -10.03 -40.62 -17.73
C ILE A 651 -9.98 -39.20 -18.31
N VAL A 652 -10.65 -38.26 -17.64
CA VAL A 652 -10.69 -36.85 -18.03
C VAL A 652 -9.43 -36.15 -17.50
N LEU A 653 -8.70 -35.48 -18.40
CA LEU A 653 -7.55 -34.65 -18.05
C LEU A 653 -8.02 -33.31 -17.46
N ASN A 654 -7.21 -32.69 -16.59
CA ASN A 654 -7.53 -31.39 -16.01
C ASN A 654 -7.18 -30.24 -16.99
N GLU A 655 -7.83 -30.21 -18.15
CA GLU A 655 -7.48 -29.31 -19.26
C GLU A 655 -7.47 -27.83 -18.85
N THR A 656 -8.47 -27.42 -18.07
CA THR A 656 -8.62 -26.05 -17.55
C THR A 656 -7.45 -25.64 -16.67
N GLN A 657 -7.10 -26.46 -15.66
CA GLN A 657 -6.04 -26.13 -14.71
C GLN A 657 -4.66 -26.11 -15.38
N ILE A 658 -4.40 -27.02 -16.32
CA ILE A 658 -3.15 -27.07 -17.09
C ILE A 658 -3.02 -25.83 -17.98
N THR A 659 -4.09 -25.48 -18.70
CA THR A 659 -4.11 -24.31 -19.59
C THR A 659 -3.91 -23.01 -18.82
N GLN A 660 -4.55 -22.85 -17.67
CA GLN A 660 -4.38 -21.68 -16.81
C GLN A 660 -2.97 -21.58 -16.23
N PHE A 661 -2.40 -22.69 -15.75
CA PHE A 661 -1.04 -22.72 -15.23
C PHE A 661 -0.02 -22.33 -16.31
N MET A 662 -0.20 -22.80 -17.55
CA MET A 662 0.60 -22.38 -18.70
C MET A 662 0.40 -20.90 -19.06
N ALA A 663 -0.83 -20.39 -19.00
CA ALA A 663 -1.14 -18.99 -19.28
C ALA A 663 -0.52 -18.05 -18.23
N ALA A 664 -0.60 -18.40 -16.94
CA ALA A 664 0.01 -17.62 -15.84
C ALA A 664 1.54 -17.54 -15.95
N ALA A 665 2.17 -18.55 -16.54
CA ALA A 665 3.59 -18.56 -16.85
C ALA A 665 3.95 -17.88 -18.19
N GLY A 666 2.97 -17.31 -18.90
CA GLY A 666 3.16 -16.62 -20.18
C GLY A 666 3.42 -17.55 -21.38
N GLU A 667 3.19 -18.86 -21.23
CA GLU A 667 3.54 -19.89 -22.21
C GLU A 667 2.40 -20.26 -23.15
N ARG A 668 1.17 -19.84 -22.81
CA ARG A 668 0.01 -19.94 -23.68
C ARG A 668 -0.76 -18.62 -23.63
N VAL A 669 -0.91 -17.98 -24.79
CA VAL A 669 -1.81 -16.85 -24.96
C VAL A 669 -3.23 -17.41 -24.86
N LEU A 670 -4.04 -16.92 -23.92
CA LEU A 670 -5.48 -17.19 -23.96
C LEU A 670 -5.96 -16.74 -25.33
N SER A 671 -6.66 -17.59 -26.07
CA SER A 671 -7.09 -17.29 -27.44
C SER A 671 -7.95 -16.02 -27.55
N ASP A 672 -8.43 -15.50 -26.43
CA ASP A 672 -9.13 -14.24 -26.30
C ASP A 672 -8.62 -13.48 -25.07
N GLU A 673 -7.76 -12.47 -25.28
CA GLU A 673 -7.16 -11.68 -24.18
C GLU A 673 -8.20 -10.88 -23.40
N VAL A 674 -9.27 -10.42 -24.06
CA VAL A 674 -10.36 -9.68 -23.42
C VAL A 674 -11.11 -10.60 -22.47
N GLU A 675 -11.40 -11.84 -22.88
CA GLU A 675 -12.00 -12.88 -22.03
C GLU A 675 -11.11 -13.20 -20.82
N GLY A 676 -9.79 -13.25 -21.01
CA GLY A 676 -8.83 -13.39 -19.93
C GLY A 676 -8.82 -12.24 -18.93
N VAL A 677 -9.08 -11.00 -19.38
CA VAL A 677 -9.13 -9.81 -18.53
C VAL A 677 -10.47 -9.69 -17.78
N CYS A 678 -11.60 -9.98 -18.43
CA CYS A 678 -12.92 -9.79 -17.82
C CYS A 678 -13.45 -11.05 -17.11
N GLY A 679 -12.87 -12.23 -17.35
CA GLY A 679 -13.21 -13.48 -16.66
C GLY A 679 -14.53 -14.13 -17.10
N TYR A 680 -15.16 -13.63 -18.16
CA TYR A 680 -16.40 -14.16 -18.71
C TYR A 680 -16.42 -14.04 -20.24
N LYS A 681 -17.32 -14.79 -20.89
CA LYS A 681 -17.48 -14.80 -22.35
C LYS A 681 -18.08 -13.48 -22.84
N TRP A 682 -17.24 -12.48 -23.08
CA TRP A 682 -17.68 -11.13 -23.42
C TRP A 682 -18.30 -10.99 -24.80
N LYS A 683 -18.02 -11.91 -25.74
CA LYS A 683 -18.65 -11.94 -27.07
C LYS A 683 -20.15 -12.23 -27.03
N GLU A 684 -20.68 -12.63 -25.87
CA GLU A 684 -22.10 -12.74 -25.60
C GLU A 684 -22.58 -11.43 -24.94
N ASP A 685 -23.26 -10.57 -25.71
CA ASP A 685 -23.64 -9.20 -25.28
C ASP A 685 -24.46 -9.16 -23.96
N ASP A 686 -25.22 -10.21 -23.67
CA ASP A 686 -25.96 -10.37 -22.41
C ASP A 686 -25.02 -10.39 -21.19
N ASN A 687 -23.82 -10.97 -21.30
CA ASN A 687 -22.85 -11.03 -20.22
C ASN A 687 -22.29 -9.63 -19.90
N ILE A 688 -21.97 -8.83 -20.92
CA ILE A 688 -21.54 -7.44 -20.72
C ILE A 688 -22.69 -6.61 -20.12
N THR A 689 -23.91 -6.80 -20.62
CA THR A 689 -25.10 -6.11 -20.09
C THR A 689 -25.32 -6.42 -18.61
N ASN A 690 -25.22 -7.70 -18.22
CA ASN A 690 -25.32 -8.12 -16.82
C ASN A 690 -24.23 -7.47 -15.95
N ALA A 691 -22.98 -7.47 -16.43
CA ALA A 691 -21.87 -6.83 -15.73
C ALA A 691 -22.08 -5.31 -15.55
N MET A 692 -22.57 -4.62 -16.59
CA MET A 692 -22.91 -3.19 -16.53
C MET A 692 -24.02 -2.92 -15.52
N MET A 693 -25.08 -3.72 -15.52
CA MET A 693 -26.22 -3.56 -14.62
C MET A 693 -25.81 -3.75 -13.16
N ALA A 694 -24.87 -4.66 -12.89
CA ALA A 694 -24.35 -4.91 -11.54
C ALA A 694 -23.69 -3.67 -10.92
N VAL A 695 -23.01 -2.86 -11.73
CA VAL A 695 -22.33 -1.62 -11.28
C VAL A 695 -23.08 -0.33 -11.65
N GLY A 696 -24.25 -0.41 -12.30
CA GLY A 696 -24.94 0.76 -12.87
C GLY A 696 -25.19 1.89 -11.86
N ARG A 697 -25.33 1.55 -10.57
CA ARG A 697 -25.44 2.52 -9.47
C ARG A 697 -24.17 3.38 -9.27
N LEU A 698 -23.00 2.84 -9.59
CA LEU A 698 -21.70 3.49 -9.44
C LEU A 698 -21.43 4.48 -10.58
N VAL A 699 -22.03 4.24 -11.76
CA VAL A 699 -21.87 5.05 -12.97
C VAL A 699 -22.41 6.47 -12.75
N HIS A 700 -21.77 7.47 -13.37
CA HIS A 700 -22.23 8.84 -13.26
C HIS A 700 -23.62 9.02 -13.89
N LYS A 701 -24.51 9.78 -13.23
CA LYS A 701 -25.86 10.10 -13.74
C LYS A 701 -25.88 10.82 -15.09
N GLY A 702 -24.74 11.36 -15.52
CA GLY A 702 -24.58 11.96 -16.83
C GLY A 702 -24.60 10.90 -17.92
N VAL A 703 -23.98 9.74 -17.66
CA VAL A 703 -23.91 8.62 -18.60
C VAL A 703 -25.18 7.77 -18.54
N THR A 704 -25.68 7.45 -17.34
CA THR A 704 -26.87 6.58 -17.18
C THR A 704 -28.17 7.18 -17.73
N LYS A 705 -28.18 8.46 -18.12
CA LYS A 705 -29.32 9.08 -18.82
C LYS A 705 -29.42 8.61 -20.27
N ASP A 706 -28.26 8.44 -20.89
CA ASP A 706 -28.11 8.14 -22.31
C ASP A 706 -27.83 6.64 -22.54
N VAL A 707 -27.40 5.93 -21.50
CA VAL A 707 -27.07 4.50 -21.55
C VAL A 707 -28.12 3.68 -20.81
N ARG A 708 -28.94 2.91 -21.55
CA ARG A 708 -29.93 1.96 -21.02
C ARG A 708 -29.56 0.49 -21.23
N GLY A 709 -28.66 0.20 -22.17
CA GLY A 709 -28.15 -1.13 -22.46
C GLY A 709 -26.75 -1.08 -23.10
N ILE A 710 -26.25 -2.24 -23.52
CA ILE A 710 -24.92 -2.35 -24.13
C ILE A 710 -24.82 -1.55 -25.43
N ASP A 711 -25.85 -1.56 -26.29
CA ASP A 711 -25.86 -0.85 -27.58
C ASP A 711 -25.65 0.67 -27.42
N ASP A 712 -26.30 1.26 -26.40
CA ASP A 712 -26.12 2.66 -26.07
C ASP A 712 -24.71 2.93 -25.54
N PHE A 713 -24.17 2.00 -24.74
CA PHE A 713 -22.88 2.16 -24.10
C PHE A 713 -21.72 2.05 -25.08
N VAL A 714 -21.73 1.05 -25.96
CA VAL A 714 -20.71 0.87 -27.01
C VAL A 714 -20.63 2.06 -27.96
N SER A 715 -21.75 2.78 -28.10
CA SER A 715 -21.86 4.00 -28.90
C SER A 715 -21.56 5.29 -28.11
N HIS A 716 -21.45 5.21 -26.78
CA HIS A 716 -21.30 6.37 -25.92
C HIS A 716 -19.92 7.05 -26.10
N PRO A 717 -19.85 8.40 -26.15
CA PRO A 717 -18.59 9.13 -26.39
C PRO A 717 -17.43 8.76 -25.45
N VAL A 718 -17.75 8.35 -24.22
CA VAL A 718 -16.76 7.94 -23.20
C VAL A 718 -15.86 6.77 -23.64
N LEU A 719 -16.34 5.89 -24.52
CA LEU A 719 -15.57 4.74 -25.01
C LEU A 719 -14.74 5.07 -26.26
N LYS A 720 -15.01 6.19 -26.95
CA LYS A 720 -14.33 6.53 -28.22
C LYS A 720 -12.80 6.50 -28.12
N PRO A 721 -12.15 7.04 -27.07
CA PRO A 721 -10.68 6.99 -26.97
C PRO A 721 -10.15 5.56 -26.88
N LEU A 722 -10.85 4.68 -26.15
CA LEU A 722 -10.45 3.27 -26.02
C LEU A 722 -10.71 2.51 -27.32
N VAL A 723 -11.88 2.67 -27.95
CA VAL A 723 -12.20 2.02 -29.23
C VAL A 723 -11.17 2.43 -30.30
N ALA A 724 -10.80 3.70 -30.38
CA ALA A 724 -9.74 4.19 -31.28
C ALA A 724 -8.34 3.65 -30.93
N SER A 725 -8.07 3.35 -29.65
CA SER A 725 -6.81 2.75 -29.21
C SER A 725 -6.73 1.25 -29.54
N ILE A 726 -7.88 0.55 -29.55
CA ILE A 726 -7.98 -0.86 -29.96
C ILE A 726 -7.95 -0.97 -31.50
N ASP A 727 -8.73 -0.15 -32.21
CA ASP A 727 -8.73 -0.06 -33.67
C ASP A 727 -8.38 1.38 -34.13
N PRO A 728 -7.09 1.64 -34.44
CA PRO A 728 -6.65 2.94 -34.94
C PRO A 728 -7.27 3.34 -36.28
N ILE A 729 -7.73 2.39 -37.11
CA ILE A 729 -8.38 2.70 -38.40
C ILE A 729 -9.75 3.34 -38.14
N TYR A 730 -10.49 2.80 -37.17
CA TYR A 730 -11.72 3.44 -36.71
C TYR A 730 -11.47 4.83 -36.12
N GLY A 731 -10.42 4.98 -35.29
CA GLY A 731 -10.01 6.28 -34.75
C GLY A 731 -9.78 7.33 -35.84
N ALA A 732 -9.10 6.95 -36.93
CA ALA A 732 -8.81 7.84 -38.06
C ALA A 732 -10.04 8.19 -38.94
N THR A 733 -11.12 7.41 -38.85
CA THR A 733 -12.33 7.61 -39.65
C THR A 733 -13.45 8.33 -38.90
N MET A 734 -13.49 8.25 -37.56
CA MET A 734 -14.46 9.00 -36.73
C MET A 734 -14.33 10.52 -36.83
N ASP A 735 -13.12 11.07 -36.97
CA ASP A 735 -12.91 12.51 -37.18
C ASP A 735 -13.51 13.01 -38.52
N ARG A 736 -13.96 12.08 -39.37
CA ARG A 736 -14.62 12.33 -40.66
C ARG A 736 -16.11 11.99 -40.66
N GLU A 737 -16.76 11.90 -39.50
CA GLU A 737 -18.21 12.06 -39.40
C GLU A 737 -18.57 13.54 -39.09
N PRO A 738 -18.49 14.50 -40.05
CA PRO A 738 -19.09 15.80 -39.87
C PRO A 738 -20.56 15.75 -40.28
N GLU A 739 -21.44 16.21 -39.40
CA GLU A 739 -22.51 17.17 -39.74
C GLU A 739 -23.57 16.78 -40.81
N LEU A 740 -23.56 15.57 -41.35
CA LEU A 740 -24.45 15.16 -42.45
C LEU A 740 -25.91 14.89 -42.01
N GLU A 741 -26.20 14.81 -40.71
CA GLU A 741 -27.57 14.61 -40.20
C GLU A 741 -28.29 15.90 -39.76
N VAL A 742 -27.66 17.09 -39.84
CA VAL A 742 -28.34 18.35 -39.45
C VAL A 742 -28.91 19.12 -40.67
N ALA A 743 -28.68 18.65 -41.89
CA ALA A 743 -29.20 19.28 -43.11
C ALA A 743 -30.45 18.57 -43.67
N ALA A 744 -31.59 18.66 -42.96
CA ALA A 744 -32.92 18.93 -43.54
C ALA A 744 -34.02 18.97 -42.47
N PRO A 745 -34.42 20.16 -41.97
CA PRO A 745 -35.83 20.39 -41.66
C PRO A 745 -36.56 20.57 -43.00
N GLY A 746 -37.00 19.45 -43.58
CA GLY A 746 -37.83 19.44 -44.78
C GLY A 746 -39.29 19.24 -44.43
N MET A 747 -40.06 20.32 -44.61
CA MET A 747 -41.47 20.38 -45.04
C MET A 747 -42.56 19.66 -44.24
#